data_AF-S3USC1-F1
#
_entry.id   AF-S3USC1-F1
#
_cell.length_a   1.000
_cell.length_b   1.000
_cell.length_c   1.000
_cell.angle_alpha   90.00
_cell.angle_beta   90.00
_cell.angle_gamma   90.00
#
_symmetry.space_group_name_H-M   'P 1'
#
loop_
_entity.id
_entity.type
_entity.pdbx_description
1 polymer ?
#
loop_
_entity_poly.entity_id
_entity_poly.type
_entity_poly.pdbx_seq_one_letter_code
_entity_poly.pdbx_strand_id
1 'polypeptide(L)'
;MKMRRKALGYRRSAQAISTKLSGFILIFSLIFTLSGGCSHSGTEKNGIAKFYDNTTAYTGVSLFTFLNPFPVVKSFFTNLDPVGFNKALGDSLAKAPQPDNLGTLRATEAMMIQSRPAMQTLASGGADLINKIQTNNPGAYAAVQPIIEKIRHYPSPVVRNLIPITAQALLDEYNSNSNLQIQQSITTTANDLKKQTTINFLQKAEDFLYKALTANANFRSGVQGLMNGFFAPSAVNDPTHALKNGFINIVYGAGDMMNFQAGFMNQTSPATTLKQLILNLVKYFTVAVPGQSTTYSTNAAYNAPGGTLHSSELGVLFTDFFQVVRDLVVPSKNAALGAGYNGIDFLKDSATNLNALGFPTTLLASSQSGSGPIEQSLGNLIRVDGNGFDRAYNANSGTVSALETLFLILYLADNYGYTWNPSVTTNDWITGMTGGEITLGDGLFAMMSVISSSDSFNFKNISEQSRTSNNVYRDGSVYQIGMNSRVLSLMEDASRGATQVPSTNPIDLSATAGPYDKVFNKTLPWMLDWLVKVTYKGYGPYYNVNRRDGAGNYLSPDGSIARNSDLSENNYKPTWKTHRYDIQLNPNSTNKCISLGGYNSATTCATPNGTAGAGQYTIPEIAKTDAQRAVSSDEEAFYKNLQWLLYEKRFVVVLPVRAKLAATVAFAEALFVTAVGNGLVGMLNLNANCGPLATASSGTCGNYNGQWRSTTGNSPDTTKMLKVYSAVHQDLQYFSSVPGDSAMLVEGWGYGADGTGVPASSGNMGPTVVYSALWSLLVPQPTISYGLIPPVISQNGYVLQLLGFLPATSTDTSSSINTATTSPAPVTPDLFNANDTVYWPYRNRFTPFVAALAKSVLDKVSGQTTATPQNPVTILSRLAELLSRPYAFYGPDTTNGTVTNPTPPSIYQIRINGITYGLRNPSGGVSDYQPDDTFRSFLSILTENTRRFQDGMLNLISKTRLVSGLAQFLAQLGDASHADSFALIAPALENIMGETLLISECAGATDDTSFQTLCPTKFDIQGGVIYWFRDHIVEYPNPQLFCNPDPTFVCGGGSTYFAPRSANIYDSTWDDVGNFANNIRDYMSSSSGWSVVKSLDFLLDLLINIQPSYADIQNTLDLLASLFNHPNHTGTYTVTNLLTQSLPPVLTAIAPYGKNLYGTGYYLAVPGAFFSYLETNAYMDPNFAVTDLFQDFKTLLNSQLIQTQAYDNTSFLYSAGTLIGELADIYQNGRKFSPEGYYFYDNWNSGQPTSTYFDDLNVMFSLR
;
A
#
# COMPACT_ATOMS: atom_id res chain seq x y z
N MET A 1 -33.05 23.86 17.32
CA MET A 1 -33.63 22.66 16.66
C MET A 1 -34.51 23.06 15.47
N LYS A 2 -33.91 23.54 14.36
CA LYS A 2 -34.58 23.81 13.07
C LYS A 2 -33.51 23.78 11.97
N MET A 3 -33.05 22.58 11.59
CA MET A 3 -32.20 22.35 10.42
C MET A 3 -32.55 20.99 9.82
N ARG A 4 -33.61 20.92 9.01
CA ARG A 4 -33.98 19.68 8.30
C ARG A 4 -34.57 19.87 6.90
N ARG A 5 -34.40 21.03 6.26
CA ARG A 5 -35.01 21.30 4.93
C ARG A 5 -34.08 21.79 3.80
N LYS A 6 -32.78 21.99 4.05
CA LYS A 6 -31.83 22.40 2.98
C LYS A 6 -30.83 21.32 2.52
N ALA A 7 -30.76 20.17 3.21
CA ALA A 7 -29.82 19.08 2.90
C ALA A 7 -30.29 18.10 1.80
N LEU A 8 -31.56 18.20 1.33
CA LEU A 8 -32.15 17.28 0.34
C LEU A 8 -32.12 17.80 -1.11
N GLY A 9 -31.69 19.05 -1.32
CA GLY A 9 -31.50 19.64 -2.65
C GLY A 9 -30.16 19.28 -3.29
N TYR A 10 -29.16 18.94 -2.47
CA TYR A 10 -27.75 18.83 -2.87
C TYR A 10 -27.26 17.41 -3.17
N ARG A 11 -28.02 16.37 -2.82
CA ARG A 11 -27.77 14.98 -3.27
C ARG A 11 -27.89 14.79 -4.80
N ARG A 12 -28.42 15.78 -5.52
CA ARG A 12 -29.06 15.62 -6.85
C ARG A 12 -28.13 15.76 -8.06
N SER A 13 -26.94 16.35 -7.89
CA SER A 13 -25.90 16.42 -8.93
C SER A 13 -25.00 15.18 -8.94
N ALA A 14 -24.96 14.44 -7.83
CA ALA A 14 -24.06 13.30 -7.59
C ALA A 14 -24.41 12.06 -8.41
N GLN A 15 -25.72 11.77 -8.45
CA GLN A 15 -26.27 10.63 -9.17
C GLN A 15 -26.09 10.77 -10.69
N ALA A 16 -25.88 11.98 -11.21
CA ALA A 16 -25.90 12.32 -12.64
C ALA A 16 -24.64 11.94 -13.43
N ILE A 17 -23.48 11.89 -12.78
CA ILE A 17 -22.22 11.44 -13.40
C ILE A 17 -22.09 9.90 -13.32
N SER A 18 -22.65 9.29 -12.28
CA SER A 18 -22.59 7.83 -12.10
C SER A 18 -23.76 7.06 -12.72
N THR A 19 -24.88 7.72 -13.00
CA THR A 19 -25.90 7.25 -13.97
C THR A 19 -25.35 7.11 -15.38
N LYS A 20 -24.22 7.74 -15.72
CA LYS A 20 -23.55 7.56 -17.01
C LYS A 20 -22.84 6.22 -17.11
N LEU A 21 -22.17 5.80 -16.03
CA LEU A 21 -21.50 4.51 -15.94
C LEU A 21 -22.51 3.38 -15.74
N SER A 22 -23.55 3.61 -14.94
CA SER A 22 -24.64 2.64 -14.80
C SER A 22 -25.55 2.58 -16.01
N GLY A 23 -25.67 3.64 -16.83
CA GLY A 23 -26.26 3.58 -18.18
C GLY A 23 -25.38 2.80 -19.17
N PHE A 24 -24.05 2.96 -19.10
CA PHE A 24 -23.09 2.15 -19.86
C PHE A 24 -23.19 0.67 -19.50
N ILE A 25 -23.22 0.36 -18.21
CA ILE A 25 -23.38 -1.00 -17.69
C ILE A 25 -24.80 -1.52 -17.93
N LEU A 26 -25.86 -0.72 -17.81
CA LEU A 26 -27.23 -1.11 -18.14
C LEU A 26 -27.44 -1.41 -19.61
N ILE A 27 -26.74 -0.73 -20.53
CA ILE A 27 -26.81 -1.00 -21.98
C ILE A 27 -25.92 -2.19 -22.35
N PHE A 28 -24.72 -2.30 -21.79
CA PHE A 28 -23.88 -3.49 -21.98
C PHE A 28 -24.51 -4.73 -21.37
N SER A 29 -25.10 -4.62 -20.17
CA SER A 29 -25.92 -5.67 -19.58
C SER A 29 -27.21 -5.84 -20.35
N LEU A 30 -27.95 -4.83 -20.84
CA LEU A 30 -29.11 -5.08 -21.72
C LEU A 30 -28.76 -5.93 -22.95
N ILE A 31 -27.62 -5.62 -23.58
CA ILE A 31 -27.09 -6.35 -24.74
C ILE A 31 -26.64 -7.75 -24.32
N PHE A 32 -25.99 -7.90 -23.17
CA PHE A 32 -25.60 -9.20 -22.60
C PHE A 32 -26.77 -10.02 -22.05
N THR A 33 -27.86 -9.37 -21.62
CA THR A 33 -29.03 -9.96 -20.98
C THR A 33 -30.08 -10.35 -21.98
N LEU A 34 -30.09 -9.68 -23.15
CA LEU A 34 -30.75 -10.20 -24.33
C LEU A 34 -29.98 -11.41 -24.88
N SER A 35 -28.64 -11.46 -24.82
CA SER A 35 -27.86 -12.64 -25.23
C SER A 35 -27.76 -13.77 -24.19
N GLY A 36 -28.02 -13.50 -22.92
CA GLY A 36 -27.97 -14.45 -21.80
C GLY A 36 -29.33 -15.08 -21.50
N GLY A 37 -30.12 -15.34 -22.53
CA GLY A 37 -31.49 -15.85 -22.45
C GLY A 37 -31.66 -17.11 -21.62
N CYS A 38 -31.97 -16.91 -20.34
CA CYS A 38 -32.64 -17.80 -19.37
C CYS A 38 -32.20 -19.27 -19.36
N SER A 39 -31.32 -19.59 -18.41
CA SER A 39 -30.92 -20.93 -18.03
C SER A 39 -31.96 -21.63 -17.12
N HIS A 40 -32.66 -22.63 -17.64
CA HIS A 40 -33.01 -23.80 -16.82
C HIS A 40 -33.28 -25.03 -17.72
N SER A 41 -32.71 -26.18 -17.38
CA SER A 41 -33.05 -27.47 -18.00
C SER A 41 -34.34 -28.00 -17.37
N GLY A 42 -35.50 -27.49 -17.79
CA GLY A 42 -36.79 -28.05 -17.41
C GLY A 42 -37.12 -29.30 -18.22
N THR A 43 -36.97 -30.49 -17.63
CA THR A 43 -37.36 -31.79 -18.21
C THR A 43 -38.87 -32.05 -18.11
N GLU A 44 -39.71 -31.15 -18.62
CA GLU A 44 -41.14 -31.44 -18.79
C GLU A 44 -41.54 -31.36 -20.27
N LYS A 45 -41.57 -32.54 -20.90
CA LYS A 45 -42.02 -32.73 -22.28
C LYS A 45 -43.54 -32.84 -22.44
N ASN A 46 -44.33 -32.80 -21.37
CA ASN A 46 -45.77 -32.97 -21.46
C ASN A 46 -46.50 -31.95 -20.58
N GLY A 47 -46.99 -30.88 -21.21
CA GLY A 47 -47.78 -29.84 -20.58
C GLY A 47 -48.32 -28.89 -21.64
N ILE A 48 -49.40 -29.31 -22.28
CA ILE A 48 -50.13 -28.58 -23.33
C ILE A 48 -50.81 -27.36 -22.70
N ALA A 49 -50.22 -26.19 -22.89
CA ALA A 49 -50.84 -24.85 -22.96
C ALA A 49 -49.71 -23.81 -23.12
N LYS A 50 -49.10 -23.74 -24.32
CA LYS A 50 -48.01 -22.80 -24.62
C LYS A 50 -48.42 -21.92 -25.81
N PHE A 51 -47.89 -20.70 -25.90
CA PHE A 51 -48.15 -19.72 -26.98
C PHE A 51 -47.60 -20.17 -28.36
N TYR A 52 -47.87 -21.40 -28.78
CA TYR A 52 -47.62 -21.92 -30.12
C TYR A 52 -48.55 -23.11 -30.37
N ASP A 53 -49.25 -23.11 -31.51
CA ASP A 53 -49.80 -24.34 -32.07
C ASP A 53 -49.26 -24.52 -33.50
N ASN A 54 -48.74 -25.70 -33.74
CA ASN A 54 -47.86 -26.08 -34.83
C ASN A 54 -48.66 -26.48 -36.08
N THR A 55 -49.57 -25.64 -36.58
CA THR A 55 -50.37 -25.96 -37.77
C THR A 55 -50.63 -24.74 -38.69
N THR A 56 -50.42 -24.95 -39.98
CA THR A 56 -50.41 -23.96 -41.07
C THR A 56 -51.78 -23.44 -41.52
N ALA A 57 -52.85 -23.61 -40.73
CA ALA A 57 -54.20 -23.24 -41.18
C ALA A 57 -55.17 -22.92 -40.02
N TYR A 58 -55.14 -21.70 -39.45
CA TYR A 58 -56.35 -21.08 -38.89
C TYR A 58 -56.26 -19.55 -38.69
N THR A 59 -57.43 -18.92 -38.73
CA THR A 59 -57.78 -17.49 -38.69
C THR A 59 -58.02 -16.96 -37.27
N GLY A 60 -57.16 -17.28 -36.30
CA GLY A 60 -57.22 -16.79 -34.92
C GLY A 60 -56.01 -15.92 -34.53
N VAL A 61 -56.19 -14.99 -33.59
CA VAL A 61 -55.18 -14.00 -33.18
C VAL A 61 -54.01 -14.70 -32.48
N SER A 62 -52.88 -14.88 -33.17
CA SER A 62 -51.62 -15.19 -32.49
C SER A 62 -51.06 -13.90 -31.87
N LEU A 63 -50.72 -13.96 -30.57
CA LEU A 63 -50.02 -12.88 -29.89
C LEU A 63 -48.56 -12.84 -30.37
N PHE A 64 -47.97 -11.63 -30.44
CA PHE A 64 -46.63 -11.38 -31.00
C PHE A 64 -46.44 -11.72 -32.48
N THR A 65 -47.49 -11.65 -33.31
CA THR A 65 -47.39 -11.79 -34.79
C THR A 65 -46.40 -10.85 -35.44
N PHE A 66 -46.19 -9.66 -34.86
CA PHE A 66 -45.19 -8.71 -35.33
C PHE A 66 -43.75 -9.24 -35.21
N LEU A 67 -43.52 -10.24 -34.35
CA LEU A 67 -42.24 -10.95 -34.23
C LEU A 67 -42.14 -12.17 -35.18
N ASN A 68 -43.14 -12.46 -36.01
CA ASN A 68 -43.07 -13.57 -36.98
C ASN A 68 -41.87 -13.48 -37.94
N PRO A 69 -41.43 -12.30 -38.40
CA PRO A 69 -40.21 -12.17 -39.20
C PRO A 69 -38.91 -12.41 -38.40
N PHE A 70 -39.02 -12.51 -37.06
CA PHE A 70 -37.91 -12.66 -36.12
C PHE A 70 -38.11 -13.91 -35.24
N PRO A 71 -37.95 -15.11 -35.82
CA PRO A 71 -38.31 -16.37 -35.17
C PRO A 71 -37.52 -16.65 -33.88
N VAL A 72 -36.28 -16.16 -33.78
CA VAL A 72 -35.44 -16.38 -32.61
C VAL A 72 -35.93 -15.52 -31.45
N VAL A 73 -36.19 -14.24 -31.70
CA VAL A 73 -36.75 -13.31 -30.70
C VAL A 73 -38.14 -13.77 -30.25
N LYS A 74 -38.95 -14.31 -31.18
CA LYS A 74 -40.27 -14.87 -30.87
C LYS A 74 -40.21 -16.06 -29.92
N SER A 75 -39.18 -16.90 -30.00
CA SER A 75 -39.05 -18.14 -29.22
C SER A 75 -38.99 -17.93 -27.70
N PHE A 76 -38.55 -16.76 -27.24
CA PHE A 76 -38.57 -16.41 -25.81
C PHE A 76 -39.97 -16.34 -25.22
N PHE A 77 -40.97 -16.06 -26.05
CA PHE A 77 -42.35 -15.86 -25.64
C PHE A 77 -43.22 -17.11 -25.84
N THR A 78 -42.74 -18.10 -26.59
CA THR A 78 -43.54 -19.31 -26.90
C THR A 78 -43.72 -20.22 -25.70
N ASN A 79 -42.80 -20.18 -24.73
CA ASN A 79 -42.83 -21.04 -23.53
C ASN A 79 -43.59 -20.45 -22.35
N LEU A 80 -44.05 -19.20 -22.45
CA LEU A 80 -44.85 -18.56 -21.40
C LEU A 80 -46.22 -19.25 -21.29
N ASP A 81 -46.70 -19.42 -20.07
CA ASP A 81 -48.10 -19.81 -19.82
C ASP A 81 -48.95 -18.52 -19.80
N PRO A 82 -49.96 -18.37 -20.66
CA PRO A 82 -50.82 -17.18 -20.66
C PRO A 82 -51.44 -16.89 -19.29
N VAL A 83 -51.87 -17.92 -18.55
CA VAL A 83 -52.52 -17.77 -17.24
C VAL A 83 -51.49 -17.39 -16.18
N GLY A 84 -50.36 -18.09 -16.14
CA GLY A 84 -49.25 -17.79 -15.24
C GLY A 84 -48.63 -16.41 -15.48
N PHE A 85 -48.47 -15.99 -16.74
CA PHE A 85 -47.96 -14.67 -17.12
C PHE A 85 -48.88 -13.56 -16.62
N ASN A 86 -50.17 -13.68 -16.94
CA ASN A 86 -51.20 -12.72 -16.54
C ASN A 86 -51.33 -12.67 -15.02
N LYS A 87 -51.33 -13.83 -14.35
CA LYS A 87 -51.38 -13.92 -12.88
C LYS A 87 -50.15 -13.31 -12.22
N ALA A 88 -48.94 -13.63 -12.69
CA ALA A 88 -47.70 -13.09 -12.13
C ALA A 88 -47.58 -11.58 -12.35
N LEU A 89 -47.97 -11.09 -13.54
CA LEU A 89 -48.00 -9.66 -13.83
C LEU A 89 -49.06 -8.94 -12.98
N GLY A 90 -50.27 -9.49 -12.93
CA GLY A 90 -51.38 -8.95 -12.13
C GLY A 90 -51.08 -8.93 -10.63
N ASP A 91 -50.60 -10.04 -10.05
CA ASP A 91 -50.22 -10.14 -8.64
C ASP A 91 -49.07 -9.18 -8.27
N SER A 92 -48.18 -8.87 -9.22
CA SER A 92 -47.07 -7.93 -9.02
C SER A 92 -47.52 -6.48 -9.14
N LEU A 93 -48.33 -6.15 -10.16
CA LEU A 93 -48.87 -4.81 -10.36
C LEU A 93 -49.92 -4.44 -9.32
N ALA A 94 -50.69 -5.40 -8.79
CA ALA A 94 -51.66 -5.18 -7.71
C ALA A 94 -51.01 -4.77 -6.38
N LYS A 95 -49.74 -5.13 -6.17
CA LYS A 95 -48.95 -4.71 -5.00
C LYS A 95 -48.40 -3.29 -5.14
N ALA A 96 -48.30 -2.77 -6.37
CA ALA A 96 -47.83 -1.43 -6.63
C ALA A 96 -48.96 -0.40 -6.48
N PRO A 97 -48.71 0.77 -5.85
CA PRO A 97 -49.70 1.83 -5.76
C PRO A 97 -50.20 2.27 -7.15
N GLN A 98 -51.51 2.51 -7.28
CA GLN A 98 -52.14 2.97 -8.53
C GLN A 98 -51.40 4.16 -9.21
N PRO A 99 -50.95 5.21 -8.48
CA PRO A 99 -50.19 6.29 -9.10
C PRO A 99 -48.90 5.81 -9.77
N ASP A 100 -48.22 4.80 -9.22
CA ASP A 100 -46.95 4.29 -9.73
C ASP A 100 -47.14 3.48 -11.02
N ASN A 101 -48.19 2.64 -11.07
CA ASN A 101 -48.55 1.93 -12.29
C ASN A 101 -48.96 2.91 -13.41
N LEU A 102 -49.75 3.93 -13.08
CA LEU A 102 -50.13 4.97 -14.04
C LEU A 102 -48.90 5.72 -14.57
N GLY A 103 -48.00 6.15 -13.68
CA GLY A 103 -46.79 6.86 -14.06
C GLY A 103 -45.85 6.00 -14.92
N THR A 104 -45.75 4.70 -14.66
CA THR A 104 -44.97 3.75 -15.48
C THR A 104 -45.53 3.62 -16.90
N LEU A 105 -46.86 3.58 -17.05
CA LEU A 105 -47.50 3.60 -18.38
C LEU A 105 -47.19 4.91 -19.12
N ARG A 106 -47.32 6.06 -18.45
CA ARG A 106 -46.98 7.37 -19.02
C ARG A 106 -45.50 7.55 -19.35
N ALA A 107 -44.61 6.93 -18.57
CA ALA A 107 -43.18 6.91 -18.86
C ALA A 107 -42.89 6.13 -20.15
N THR A 108 -43.57 4.99 -20.31
CA THR A 108 -43.40 4.13 -21.48
C THR A 108 -43.97 4.80 -22.74
N GLU A 109 -45.13 5.47 -22.62
CA GLU A 109 -45.68 6.35 -23.66
C GLU A 109 -44.69 7.45 -24.04
N ALA A 110 -44.15 8.19 -23.06
CA ALA A 110 -43.19 9.27 -23.30
C ALA A 110 -41.91 8.76 -23.98
N MET A 111 -41.40 7.59 -23.57
CA MET A 111 -40.24 6.97 -24.19
C MET A 111 -40.48 6.64 -25.68
N MET A 112 -41.63 6.03 -25.98
CA MET A 112 -41.94 5.52 -27.32
C MET A 112 -42.43 6.61 -28.30
N ILE A 113 -43.11 7.65 -27.80
CA ILE A 113 -43.65 8.74 -28.62
C ILE A 113 -42.73 9.96 -28.59
N GLN A 114 -42.42 10.50 -27.40
CA GLN A 114 -41.72 11.80 -27.26
C GLN A 114 -40.22 11.68 -27.57
N SER A 115 -39.59 10.55 -27.22
CA SER A 115 -38.17 10.29 -27.54
C SER A 115 -37.95 9.35 -28.72
N ARG A 116 -38.94 9.19 -29.62
CA ARG A 116 -38.90 8.26 -30.75
C ARG A 116 -37.66 8.39 -31.65
N PRO A 117 -37.23 9.59 -32.12
CA PRO A 117 -36.04 9.70 -32.97
C PRO A 117 -34.76 9.27 -32.25
N ALA A 118 -34.69 9.53 -30.93
CA ALA A 118 -33.57 9.14 -30.11
C ALA A 118 -33.54 7.61 -29.88
N MET A 119 -34.70 6.99 -29.66
CA MET A 119 -34.86 5.53 -29.59
C MET A 119 -34.49 4.84 -30.91
N GLN A 120 -34.84 5.43 -32.05
CA GLN A 120 -34.44 4.93 -33.38
C GLN A 120 -32.93 5.01 -33.58
N THR A 121 -32.32 6.14 -33.18
CA THR A 121 -30.86 6.31 -33.22
C THR A 121 -30.16 5.31 -32.30
N LEU A 122 -30.65 5.09 -31.08
CA LEU A 122 -30.15 4.07 -30.15
C LEU A 122 -30.26 2.65 -30.75
N ALA A 123 -31.40 2.33 -31.36
CA ALA A 123 -31.60 1.03 -32.03
C ALA A 123 -30.63 0.85 -33.22
N SER A 124 -30.46 1.87 -34.05
CA SER A 124 -29.52 1.83 -35.18
C SER A 124 -28.06 1.72 -34.73
N GLY A 125 -27.67 2.41 -33.65
CA GLY A 125 -26.34 2.31 -33.07
C GLY A 125 -26.10 0.96 -32.37
N GLY A 126 -27.12 0.39 -31.73
CA GLY A 126 -27.06 -0.98 -31.22
C GLY A 126 -26.85 -2.00 -32.33
N ALA A 127 -27.54 -1.83 -33.47
CA ALA A 127 -27.34 -2.66 -34.65
C ALA A 127 -25.95 -2.48 -35.28
N ASP A 128 -25.40 -1.25 -35.27
CA ASP A 128 -24.03 -0.97 -35.71
C ASP A 128 -22.99 -1.64 -34.80
N LEU A 129 -23.18 -1.61 -33.48
CA LEU A 129 -22.31 -2.32 -32.52
C LEU A 129 -22.32 -3.84 -32.78
N ILE A 130 -23.49 -4.45 -32.97
CA ILE A 130 -23.59 -5.88 -33.33
C ILE A 130 -22.92 -6.13 -34.68
N ASN A 131 -23.11 -5.25 -35.66
CA ASN A 131 -22.46 -5.36 -36.95
C ASN A 131 -20.93 -5.31 -36.86
N LYS A 132 -20.37 -4.41 -36.03
CA LYS A 132 -18.92 -4.32 -35.78
C LYS A 132 -18.39 -5.60 -35.16
N ILE A 133 -19.05 -6.12 -34.12
CA ILE A 133 -18.71 -7.40 -33.47
C ILE A 133 -18.65 -8.54 -34.50
N GLN A 134 -19.62 -8.59 -35.42
CA GLN A 134 -19.71 -9.66 -36.43
C GLN A 134 -18.70 -9.53 -37.58
N THR A 135 -18.41 -8.30 -38.03
CA THR A 135 -17.73 -8.06 -39.32
C THR A 135 -16.28 -7.61 -39.21
N ASN A 136 -15.89 -6.94 -38.12
CA ASN A 136 -14.52 -6.44 -37.94
C ASN A 136 -13.52 -7.57 -37.62
N ASN A 137 -13.97 -8.62 -36.90
CA ASN A 137 -13.17 -9.83 -36.67
C ASN A 137 -14.06 -11.10 -36.67
N PRO A 138 -14.46 -11.59 -37.86
CA PRO A 138 -15.40 -12.71 -37.98
C PRO A 138 -14.83 -14.02 -37.42
N GLY A 139 -13.50 -14.21 -37.47
CA GLY A 139 -12.84 -15.38 -36.88
C GLY A 139 -12.96 -15.41 -35.35
N ALA A 140 -12.68 -14.28 -34.69
CA ALA A 140 -12.83 -14.16 -33.24
C ALA A 140 -14.30 -14.31 -32.82
N TYR A 141 -15.24 -13.71 -33.56
CA TYR A 141 -16.68 -13.85 -33.30
C TYR A 141 -17.14 -15.31 -33.35
N ALA A 142 -16.70 -16.10 -34.34
CA ALA A 142 -17.04 -17.51 -34.45
C ALA A 142 -16.45 -18.35 -33.30
N ALA A 143 -15.23 -18.03 -32.87
CA ALA A 143 -14.54 -18.74 -31.81
C ALA A 143 -15.10 -18.48 -30.40
N VAL A 144 -15.73 -17.33 -30.15
CA VAL A 144 -16.31 -16.97 -28.84
C VAL A 144 -17.73 -17.55 -28.64
N GLN A 145 -18.41 -17.96 -29.72
CA GLN A 145 -19.79 -18.51 -29.65
C GLN A 145 -19.97 -19.66 -28.65
N PRO A 146 -19.08 -20.67 -28.58
CA PRO A 146 -19.23 -21.77 -27.62
C PRO A 146 -19.21 -21.31 -26.17
N ILE A 147 -18.47 -20.25 -25.85
CA ILE A 147 -18.41 -19.66 -24.49
C ILE A 147 -19.72 -18.96 -24.18
N ILE A 148 -20.23 -18.16 -25.11
CA ILE A 148 -21.51 -17.45 -24.95
C ILE A 148 -22.64 -18.48 -24.75
N GLU A 149 -22.58 -19.62 -25.44
CA GLU A 149 -23.54 -20.72 -25.27
C GLU A 149 -23.41 -21.40 -23.89
N LYS A 150 -22.19 -21.54 -23.35
CA LYS A 150 -21.99 -22.00 -21.96
C LYS A 150 -22.57 -21.02 -20.94
N ILE A 151 -22.40 -19.71 -21.15
CA ILE A 151 -23.00 -18.66 -20.31
C ILE A 151 -24.53 -18.79 -20.31
N ARG A 152 -25.14 -19.02 -21.48
CA ARG A 152 -26.61 -19.24 -21.61
C ARG A 152 -27.11 -20.41 -20.76
N HIS A 153 -26.33 -21.49 -20.64
CA HIS A 153 -26.72 -22.69 -19.90
C HIS A 153 -26.29 -22.67 -18.41
N TYR A 154 -25.74 -21.56 -17.91
CA TYR A 154 -25.22 -21.48 -16.55
C TYR A 154 -26.34 -21.58 -15.50
N PRO A 155 -26.25 -22.42 -14.45
CA PRO A 155 -27.39 -22.75 -13.58
C PRO A 155 -27.98 -21.60 -12.75
N SER A 156 -27.30 -20.45 -12.65
CA SER A 156 -27.78 -19.29 -11.89
C SER A 156 -28.23 -18.15 -12.81
N PRO A 157 -29.18 -17.29 -12.38
CA PRO A 157 -29.64 -16.15 -13.18
C PRO A 157 -28.51 -15.15 -13.48
N VAL A 158 -27.90 -15.28 -14.66
CA VAL A 158 -26.75 -14.46 -15.09
C VAL A 158 -27.16 -12.98 -15.17
N VAL A 159 -28.29 -12.70 -15.79
CA VAL A 159 -28.82 -11.34 -16.01
C VAL A 159 -29.03 -10.59 -14.72
N ARG A 160 -29.76 -11.19 -13.78
CA ARG A 160 -30.12 -10.58 -12.52
C ARG A 160 -28.92 -10.24 -11.64
N ASN A 161 -27.89 -11.09 -11.68
CA ASN A 161 -26.70 -10.91 -10.86
C ASN A 161 -25.66 -9.99 -11.51
N LEU A 162 -25.69 -9.84 -12.85
CA LEU A 162 -24.87 -8.85 -13.57
C LEU A 162 -25.44 -7.42 -13.51
N ILE A 163 -26.74 -7.26 -13.25
CA ILE A 163 -27.34 -5.93 -13.06
C ILE A 163 -26.89 -5.39 -11.69
N PRO A 164 -26.21 -4.23 -11.63
CA PRO A 164 -25.62 -3.71 -10.39
C PRO A 164 -26.65 -3.10 -9.42
N ILE A 165 -27.94 -3.25 -9.69
CA ILE A 165 -29.04 -2.63 -8.95
C ILE A 165 -29.87 -3.73 -8.28
N THR A 166 -29.87 -3.74 -6.96
CA THR A 166 -30.72 -4.66 -6.18
C THR A 166 -32.14 -4.13 -6.04
N ALA A 167 -33.13 -5.03 -5.93
CA ALA A 167 -34.52 -4.65 -5.65
C ALA A 167 -34.64 -3.81 -4.37
N GLN A 168 -33.84 -4.12 -3.34
CA GLN A 168 -33.80 -3.33 -2.10
C GLN A 168 -33.31 -1.89 -2.34
N ALA A 169 -32.32 -1.70 -3.21
CA ALA A 169 -31.83 -0.36 -3.57
C ALA A 169 -32.91 0.50 -4.26
N LEU A 170 -33.71 -0.10 -5.14
CA LEU A 170 -34.85 0.57 -5.78
C LEU A 170 -35.91 0.96 -4.75
N LEU A 171 -36.20 0.09 -3.79
CA LEU A 171 -37.14 0.37 -2.70
C LEU A 171 -36.64 1.50 -1.79
N ASP A 172 -35.36 1.49 -1.43
CA ASP A 172 -34.75 2.52 -0.60
C ASP A 172 -34.78 3.89 -1.30
N GLU A 173 -34.51 3.94 -2.62
CA GLU A 173 -34.58 5.16 -3.41
C GLU A 173 -36.03 5.68 -3.54
N TYR A 174 -36.99 4.78 -3.75
CA TYR A 174 -38.42 5.10 -3.82
C TYR A 174 -38.97 5.67 -2.51
N ASN A 175 -38.57 5.10 -1.37
CA ASN A 175 -39.02 5.50 -0.04
C ASN A 175 -38.33 6.77 0.47
N SER A 176 -37.06 6.96 0.15
CA SER A 176 -36.25 8.07 0.69
C SER A 176 -36.36 9.38 -0.10
N ASN A 177 -36.81 9.34 -1.36
CA ASN A 177 -36.87 10.51 -2.24
C ASN A 177 -38.29 10.88 -2.71
N SER A 178 -38.55 12.18 -2.83
CA SER A 178 -39.77 12.70 -3.47
C SER A 178 -39.72 12.65 -5.00
N ASN A 179 -40.88 12.73 -5.66
CA ASN A 179 -40.97 12.66 -7.13
C ASN A 179 -40.09 13.72 -7.81
N LEU A 180 -40.12 14.96 -7.31
CA LEU A 180 -39.30 16.05 -7.83
C LEU A 180 -37.79 15.77 -7.71
N GLN A 181 -37.35 15.01 -6.71
CA GLN A 181 -35.92 14.69 -6.54
C GLN A 181 -35.47 13.67 -7.57
N ILE A 182 -36.28 12.64 -7.82
CA ILE A 182 -35.98 11.60 -8.81
C ILE A 182 -36.03 12.20 -10.22
N GLN A 183 -37.03 13.03 -10.52
CA GLN A 183 -37.10 13.75 -11.79
C GLN A 183 -35.87 14.63 -12.04
N GLN A 184 -35.45 15.41 -11.03
CA GLN A 184 -34.26 16.25 -11.15
C GLN A 184 -32.99 15.43 -11.29
N SER A 185 -32.89 14.28 -10.62
CA SER A 185 -31.74 13.37 -10.74
C SER A 185 -31.59 12.88 -12.19
N ILE A 186 -32.65 12.32 -12.78
CA ILE A 186 -32.66 11.81 -14.16
C ILE A 186 -32.38 12.94 -15.16
N THR A 187 -32.94 14.14 -14.95
CA THR A 187 -32.71 15.30 -15.82
C THR A 187 -31.27 15.79 -15.72
N THR A 188 -30.68 15.77 -14.52
CA THR A 188 -29.29 16.18 -14.31
C THR A 188 -28.33 15.19 -14.97
N THR A 189 -28.61 13.88 -14.92
CA THR A 189 -27.87 12.86 -15.70
C THR A 189 -27.84 13.20 -17.19
N ALA A 190 -29.02 13.49 -17.74
CA ALA A 190 -29.16 13.81 -19.16
C ALA A 190 -28.35 15.07 -19.53
N ASN A 191 -28.37 16.09 -18.67
CA ASN A 191 -27.61 17.31 -18.88
C ASN A 191 -26.10 17.10 -18.72
N ASP A 192 -25.69 16.29 -17.75
CA ASP A 192 -24.30 15.98 -17.53
C ASP A 192 -23.73 15.20 -18.72
N LEU A 193 -24.47 14.25 -19.30
CA LEU A 193 -24.03 13.50 -20.48
C LEU A 193 -23.74 14.39 -21.68
N LYS A 194 -24.40 15.56 -21.75
CA LYS A 194 -24.21 16.57 -22.80
C LYS A 194 -23.06 17.55 -22.51
N LYS A 195 -22.47 17.55 -21.31
CA LYS A 195 -21.36 18.46 -20.98
C LYS A 195 -20.12 18.13 -21.81
N GLN A 196 -19.48 19.14 -22.40
CA GLN A 196 -18.27 18.95 -23.21
C GLN A 196 -17.14 18.23 -22.45
N THR A 197 -16.98 18.50 -21.15
CA THR A 197 -16.00 17.81 -20.30
C THR A 197 -16.25 16.31 -20.20
N THR A 198 -17.52 15.89 -20.20
CA THR A 198 -17.89 14.46 -20.21
C THR A 198 -17.63 13.83 -21.56
N ILE A 199 -17.98 14.53 -22.65
CA ILE A 199 -17.71 14.06 -24.01
C ILE A 199 -16.21 13.83 -24.18
N ASN A 200 -15.38 14.81 -23.83
CA ASN A 200 -13.93 14.70 -23.90
C ASN A 200 -13.38 13.53 -23.05
N PHE A 201 -13.94 13.31 -21.86
CA PHE A 201 -13.54 12.18 -21.01
C PHE A 201 -13.88 10.83 -21.65
N LEU A 202 -15.10 10.67 -22.17
CA LEU A 202 -15.55 9.43 -22.82
C LEU A 202 -14.74 9.15 -24.10
N GLN A 203 -14.42 10.18 -24.88
CA GLN A 203 -13.53 10.07 -26.04
C GLN A 203 -12.13 9.61 -25.63
N LYS A 204 -11.52 10.23 -24.60
CA LYS A 204 -10.22 9.81 -24.08
C LYS A 204 -10.24 8.37 -23.53
N ALA A 205 -11.35 7.94 -22.91
CA ALA A 205 -11.50 6.58 -22.44
C ALA A 205 -11.57 5.58 -23.61
N GLU A 206 -12.27 5.91 -24.69
CA GLU A 206 -12.27 5.10 -25.92
C GLU A 206 -10.91 5.08 -26.61
N ASP A 207 -10.19 6.21 -26.65
CA ASP A 207 -8.83 6.28 -27.18
C ASP A 207 -7.86 5.43 -26.35
N PHE A 208 -8.00 5.42 -25.03
CA PHE A 208 -7.25 4.55 -24.14
C PHE A 208 -7.54 3.06 -24.43
N LEU A 209 -8.82 2.68 -24.54
CA LEU A 209 -9.21 1.30 -24.86
C LEU A 209 -8.72 0.86 -26.25
N TYR A 210 -8.79 1.74 -27.24
CA TYR A 210 -8.23 1.49 -28.57
C TYR A 210 -6.71 1.29 -28.49
N LYS A 211 -5.97 2.16 -27.79
CA LYS A 211 -4.52 2.01 -27.62
C LYS A 211 -4.16 0.72 -26.89
N ALA A 212 -4.88 0.40 -25.81
CA ALA A 212 -4.66 -0.75 -24.95
C ALA A 212 -4.94 -2.10 -25.63
N LEU A 213 -6.03 -2.17 -26.39
CA LEU A 213 -6.51 -3.44 -26.99
C LEU A 213 -6.06 -3.62 -28.45
N THR A 214 -5.66 -2.54 -29.14
CA THR A 214 -5.35 -2.58 -30.58
C THR A 214 -3.96 -2.04 -30.92
N ALA A 215 -3.61 -0.82 -30.50
CA ALA A 215 -2.37 -0.17 -30.96
C ALA A 215 -1.09 -0.69 -30.29
N ASN A 216 -1.19 -1.13 -29.03
CA ASN A 216 -0.05 -1.57 -28.23
C ASN A 216 -0.05 -3.10 -28.00
N ALA A 217 0.77 -3.81 -28.78
CA ALA A 217 0.85 -5.27 -28.71
C ALA A 217 1.35 -5.80 -27.36
N ASN A 218 2.30 -5.11 -26.71
CA ASN A 218 2.84 -5.50 -25.41
C ASN A 218 1.80 -5.31 -24.31
N PHE A 219 1.15 -4.15 -24.26
CA PHE A 219 0.08 -3.87 -23.29
C PHE A 219 -1.06 -4.89 -23.43
N ARG A 220 -1.48 -5.17 -24.68
CA ARG A 220 -2.47 -6.20 -24.97
C ARG A 220 -2.04 -7.58 -24.50
N SER A 221 -0.80 -7.98 -24.78
CA SER A 221 -0.22 -9.24 -24.29
C SER A 221 -0.21 -9.30 -22.76
N GLY A 222 0.02 -8.16 -22.09
CA GLY A 222 -0.13 -8.02 -20.65
C GLY A 222 -1.56 -8.21 -20.16
N VAL A 223 -2.55 -7.57 -20.77
CA VAL A 223 -3.98 -7.78 -20.43
C VAL A 223 -4.37 -9.25 -20.61
N GLN A 224 -3.93 -9.88 -21.71
CA GLN A 224 -4.12 -11.31 -21.94
C GLN A 224 -3.47 -12.15 -20.85
N GLY A 225 -2.20 -11.92 -20.53
CA GLY A 225 -1.48 -12.67 -19.50
C GLY A 225 -2.11 -12.54 -18.11
N LEU A 226 -2.60 -11.35 -17.74
CA LEU A 226 -3.37 -11.15 -16.51
C LEU A 226 -4.63 -12.01 -16.49
N MET A 227 -5.46 -11.93 -17.54
CA MET A 227 -6.68 -12.74 -17.63
C MET A 227 -6.38 -14.23 -17.57
N ASN A 228 -5.38 -14.69 -18.32
CA ASN A 228 -4.97 -16.10 -18.31
C ASN A 228 -4.46 -16.56 -16.94
N GLY A 229 -3.77 -15.68 -16.21
CA GLY A 229 -3.29 -15.98 -14.87
C GLY A 229 -4.40 -16.03 -13.83
N PHE A 230 -5.42 -15.16 -13.92
CA PHE A 230 -6.61 -15.23 -13.07
C PHE A 230 -7.45 -16.50 -13.31
N PHE A 231 -7.39 -17.06 -14.52
CA PHE A 231 -8.09 -18.29 -14.90
C PHE A 231 -7.16 -19.49 -15.10
N ALA A 232 -5.96 -19.47 -14.53
CA ALA A 232 -5.07 -20.61 -14.66
C ALA A 232 -5.64 -21.82 -13.90
N PRO A 233 -5.32 -23.06 -14.31
CA PRO A 233 -5.89 -24.26 -13.70
C PRO A 233 -5.73 -24.32 -12.17
N SER A 234 -4.63 -23.82 -11.61
CA SER A 234 -4.47 -23.76 -10.14
C SER A 234 -5.47 -22.82 -9.46
N ALA A 235 -5.60 -21.59 -9.95
CA ALA A 235 -6.47 -20.56 -9.35
C ALA A 235 -7.95 -20.91 -9.49
N VAL A 236 -8.31 -21.59 -10.57
CA VAL A 236 -9.68 -22.06 -10.83
C VAL A 236 -10.05 -23.27 -9.96
N ASN A 237 -9.09 -24.16 -9.69
CA ASN A 237 -9.33 -25.37 -8.89
C ASN A 237 -9.13 -25.15 -7.39
N ASP A 238 -8.67 -23.98 -6.95
CA ASP A 238 -8.61 -23.61 -5.53
C ASP A 238 -10.02 -23.57 -4.94
N PRO A 239 -10.40 -24.42 -3.98
CA PRO A 239 -11.75 -24.46 -3.40
C PRO A 239 -12.10 -23.20 -2.59
N THR A 240 -11.11 -22.37 -2.24
CA THR A 240 -11.31 -21.15 -1.44
C THR A 240 -11.42 -19.88 -2.28
N HIS A 241 -11.18 -19.96 -3.59
CA HIS A 241 -11.15 -18.82 -4.53
C HIS A 241 -10.32 -17.65 -3.96
N ALA A 242 -9.23 -17.93 -3.23
CA ALA A 242 -8.58 -16.96 -2.35
C ALA A 242 -7.95 -15.79 -3.12
N LEU A 243 -7.45 -16.06 -4.33
CA LEU A 243 -6.89 -15.05 -5.24
C LEU A 243 -7.98 -14.08 -5.74
N LYS A 244 -9.15 -14.61 -6.14
CA LYS A 244 -10.34 -13.81 -6.49
C LYS A 244 -10.82 -12.98 -5.30
N ASN A 245 -10.94 -13.61 -4.14
CA ASN A 245 -11.43 -12.97 -2.91
C ASN A 245 -10.49 -11.87 -2.43
N GLY A 246 -9.17 -12.06 -2.55
CA GLY A 246 -8.17 -11.02 -2.29
C GLY A 246 -8.37 -9.80 -3.20
N PHE A 247 -8.54 -10.03 -4.50
CA PHE A 247 -8.82 -8.95 -5.47
C PHE A 247 -10.13 -8.22 -5.17
N ILE A 248 -11.22 -8.95 -4.95
CA ILE A 248 -12.52 -8.37 -4.61
C ILE A 248 -12.48 -7.57 -3.29
N ASN A 249 -11.73 -8.04 -2.28
CA ASN A 249 -11.52 -7.32 -1.03
C ASN A 249 -10.78 -5.98 -1.22
N ILE A 250 -9.88 -5.88 -2.20
CA ILE A 250 -9.21 -4.60 -2.53
C ILE A 250 -10.25 -3.60 -3.04
N VAL A 251 -11.11 -4.03 -3.98
CA VAL A 251 -12.13 -3.17 -4.60
C VAL A 251 -13.21 -2.79 -3.58
N TYR A 252 -13.72 -3.76 -2.81
CA TYR A 252 -14.65 -3.49 -1.72
C TYR A 252 -14.04 -2.57 -0.65
N GLY A 253 -12.77 -2.76 -0.30
CA GLY A 253 -12.08 -1.93 0.68
C GLY A 253 -12.06 -0.44 0.29
N ALA A 254 -11.87 -0.13 -1.00
CA ALA A 254 -11.93 1.24 -1.50
C ALA A 254 -13.34 1.86 -1.40
N GLY A 255 -14.39 1.07 -1.58
CA GLY A 255 -15.78 1.52 -1.37
C GLY A 255 -16.16 1.65 0.10
N ASP A 256 -15.79 0.65 0.90
CA ASP A 256 -16.12 0.55 2.31
C ASP A 256 -15.49 1.68 3.12
N MET A 257 -14.35 2.25 2.69
CA MET A 257 -13.73 3.41 3.34
C MET A 257 -14.68 4.61 3.43
N MET A 258 -15.62 4.72 2.50
CA MET A 258 -16.62 5.79 2.45
C MET A 258 -17.83 5.54 3.37
N ASN A 259 -17.91 4.39 4.04
CA ASN A 259 -18.90 4.11 5.08
C ASN A 259 -18.44 4.52 6.48
N PHE A 260 -17.12 4.62 6.70
CA PHE A 260 -16.57 4.88 8.02
C PHE A 260 -16.43 6.38 8.29
N GLN A 261 -16.32 6.76 9.56
CA GLN A 261 -15.98 8.14 9.94
C GLN A 261 -14.54 8.16 10.47
N ALA A 262 -13.78 9.22 10.17
CA ALA A 262 -12.39 9.38 10.58
C ALA A 262 -12.26 10.08 11.94
N GLY A 263 -11.08 9.95 12.55
CA GLY A 263 -10.71 10.57 13.82
C GLY A 263 -10.96 9.70 15.06
N PHE A 264 -10.36 10.10 16.20
CA PHE A 264 -10.45 9.35 17.46
C PHE A 264 -11.88 9.07 17.94
N MET A 265 -12.75 10.05 17.75
CA MET A 265 -14.17 9.96 18.14
C MET A 265 -15.08 9.62 16.96
N ASN A 266 -14.51 9.25 15.79
CA ASN A 266 -15.25 8.98 14.57
C ASN A 266 -16.20 10.13 14.17
N GLN A 267 -15.74 11.39 14.27
CA GLN A 267 -16.60 12.57 14.06
C GLN A 267 -16.53 13.12 12.63
N THR A 268 -15.48 12.79 11.87
CA THR A 268 -15.23 13.37 10.54
C THR A 268 -15.78 12.45 9.46
N SER A 269 -16.70 12.94 8.62
CA SER A 269 -17.19 12.15 7.49
C SER A 269 -16.11 11.96 6.40
N PRO A 270 -16.21 10.93 5.56
CA PRO A 270 -15.29 10.72 4.44
C PRO A 270 -15.25 11.90 3.47
N ALA A 271 -16.41 12.48 3.17
CA ALA A 271 -16.51 13.68 2.35
C ALA A 271 -15.71 14.84 2.97
N THR A 272 -15.85 15.09 4.28
CA THR A 272 -15.06 16.13 4.96
C THR A 272 -13.57 15.82 4.92
N THR A 273 -13.19 14.55 5.10
CA THR A 273 -11.81 14.08 5.04
C THR A 273 -11.17 14.37 3.67
N LEU A 274 -11.87 14.07 2.56
CA LEU A 274 -11.40 14.35 1.20
C LEU A 274 -11.29 15.86 0.92
N LYS A 275 -12.28 16.66 1.36
CA LYS A 275 -12.24 18.12 1.21
C LYS A 275 -11.02 18.72 1.91
N GLN A 276 -10.76 18.26 3.14
CA GLN A 276 -9.59 18.69 3.92
C GLN A 276 -8.27 18.21 3.33
N LEU A 277 -8.23 17.00 2.76
CA LEU A 277 -7.08 16.50 2.00
C LEU A 277 -6.74 17.44 0.85
N ILE A 278 -7.71 17.82 0.01
CA ILE A 278 -7.51 18.75 -1.12
C ILE A 278 -6.98 20.11 -0.62
N LEU A 279 -7.55 20.66 0.46
CA LEU A 279 -7.08 21.91 1.05
C LEU A 279 -5.63 21.83 1.52
N ASN A 280 -5.26 20.75 2.20
CA ASN A 280 -3.90 20.56 2.73
C ASN A 280 -2.88 20.30 1.62
N LEU A 281 -3.23 19.50 0.60
CA LEU A 281 -2.38 19.31 -0.58
C LEU A 281 -2.10 20.64 -1.26
N VAL A 282 -3.11 21.48 -1.43
CA VAL A 282 -2.88 22.81 -2.03
C VAL A 282 -2.00 23.69 -1.16
N LYS A 283 -2.26 23.72 0.14
CA LYS A 283 -1.52 24.56 1.08
C LYS A 283 -0.02 24.21 1.15
N TYR A 284 0.33 22.92 1.18
CA TYR A 284 1.69 22.47 1.47
C TYR A 284 2.45 21.87 0.28
N PHE A 285 1.75 21.43 -0.77
CA PHE A 285 2.36 20.66 -1.88
C PHE A 285 2.11 21.28 -3.26
N THR A 286 1.48 22.45 -3.36
CA THR A 286 1.24 23.11 -4.66
C THR A 286 1.72 24.56 -4.71
N VAL A 287 2.11 24.98 -5.92
CA VAL A 287 2.55 26.35 -6.21
C VAL A 287 1.39 27.33 -6.00
N ALA A 288 1.71 28.51 -5.47
CA ALA A 288 0.75 29.59 -5.26
C ALA A 288 0.19 30.09 -6.59
N VAL A 289 -1.13 30.29 -6.62
CA VAL A 289 -1.83 30.98 -7.71
C VAL A 289 -1.81 32.49 -7.42
N PRO A 290 -1.72 33.38 -8.43
CA PRO A 290 -1.70 34.82 -8.19
C PRO A 290 -2.84 35.29 -7.25
N GLY A 291 -2.48 35.97 -6.15
CA GLY A 291 -3.42 36.45 -5.14
C GLY A 291 -3.69 35.50 -3.96
N GLN A 292 -3.15 34.26 -3.96
CA GLN A 292 -3.26 33.32 -2.83
C GLN A 292 -1.91 32.67 -2.49
N SER A 293 -1.31 33.10 -1.38
CA SER A 293 -0.05 32.54 -0.89
C SER A 293 -0.23 31.15 -0.27
N THR A 294 0.54 30.16 -0.72
CA THR A 294 0.62 28.81 -0.13
C THR A 294 1.83 28.69 0.80
N THR A 295 1.78 27.76 1.76
CA THR A 295 2.95 27.43 2.60
C THR A 295 4.09 26.88 1.75
N TYR A 296 3.77 26.07 0.74
CA TYR A 296 4.75 25.59 -0.24
C TYR A 296 5.58 26.73 -0.85
N SER A 297 4.94 27.80 -1.31
CA SER A 297 5.61 28.88 -2.05
C SER A 297 6.36 29.86 -1.15
N THR A 298 5.95 29.97 0.11
CA THR A 298 6.55 30.92 1.07
C THR A 298 7.63 30.30 1.95
N ASN A 299 7.58 28.98 2.15
CA ASN A 299 8.52 28.29 3.01
C ASN A 299 9.53 27.48 2.16
N ALA A 300 10.79 27.91 2.19
CA ALA A 300 11.89 27.27 1.47
C ALA A 300 12.06 25.79 1.81
N ALA A 301 11.59 25.33 2.97
CA ALA A 301 11.61 23.91 3.33
C ALA A 301 10.88 23.03 2.32
N TYR A 302 9.81 23.54 1.71
CA TYR A 302 8.97 22.79 0.77
C TYR A 302 9.44 22.93 -0.69
N ASN A 303 9.74 24.16 -1.12
CA ASN A 303 10.05 24.45 -2.52
C ASN A 303 11.55 24.37 -2.88
N ALA A 304 12.45 24.45 -1.89
CA ALA A 304 13.90 24.51 -2.11
C ALA A 304 14.67 23.67 -1.06
N PRO A 305 14.49 22.34 -1.06
CA PRO A 305 15.17 21.46 -0.09
C PRO A 305 16.71 21.40 -0.27
N GLY A 306 17.23 21.87 -1.41
CA GLY A 306 18.66 22.00 -1.70
C GLY A 306 19.31 20.74 -2.31
N GLY A 307 20.48 20.92 -2.92
CA GLY A 307 21.28 19.81 -3.47
C GLY A 307 20.58 19.02 -4.58
N THR A 308 20.62 17.69 -4.47
CA THR A 308 19.95 16.75 -5.40
C THR A 308 18.56 16.33 -4.92
N LEU A 309 18.06 16.88 -3.80
CA LEU A 309 16.74 16.52 -3.29
C LEU A 309 15.65 17.16 -4.14
N HIS A 310 14.63 16.37 -4.47
CA HIS A 310 13.51 16.90 -5.23
C HIS A 310 12.56 17.68 -4.32
N SER A 311 11.90 18.70 -4.89
CA SER A 311 10.90 19.50 -4.17
C SER A 311 9.73 18.65 -3.65
N SER A 312 8.98 19.19 -2.69
CA SER A 312 7.71 18.61 -2.26
C SER A 312 6.54 19.05 -3.15
N GLU A 313 6.76 19.39 -4.42
CA GLU A 313 5.66 19.71 -5.34
C GLU A 313 4.86 18.44 -5.67
N LEU A 314 3.54 18.55 -5.74
CA LEU A 314 2.62 17.41 -5.87
C LEU A 314 2.86 16.60 -7.16
N GLY A 315 3.06 17.26 -8.30
CA GLY A 315 3.40 16.61 -9.55
C GLY A 315 4.75 15.89 -9.49
N VAL A 316 5.75 16.48 -8.84
CA VAL A 316 7.06 15.84 -8.60
C VAL A 316 6.92 14.62 -7.69
N LEU A 317 6.17 14.72 -6.60
CA LEU A 317 5.91 13.59 -5.69
C LEU A 317 5.22 12.43 -6.39
N PHE A 318 4.19 12.68 -7.19
CA PHE A 318 3.51 11.62 -7.92
C PHE A 318 4.37 11.01 -9.03
N THR A 319 5.25 11.81 -9.66
CA THR A 319 6.23 11.32 -10.63
C THR A 319 7.24 10.37 -9.96
N ASP A 320 7.84 10.79 -8.84
CA ASP A 320 8.78 9.95 -8.09
C ASP A 320 8.10 8.70 -7.53
N PHE A 321 6.85 8.82 -7.06
CA PHE A 321 6.07 7.69 -6.55
C PHE A 321 5.80 6.66 -7.65
N PHE A 322 5.42 7.11 -8.84
CA PHE A 322 5.25 6.25 -10.01
C PHE A 322 6.55 5.51 -10.36
N GLN A 323 7.70 6.20 -10.36
CA GLN A 323 9.00 5.58 -10.63
C GLN A 323 9.33 4.48 -9.60
N VAL A 324 9.14 4.74 -8.30
CA VAL A 324 9.38 3.74 -7.25
C VAL A 324 8.45 2.53 -7.41
N VAL A 325 7.16 2.74 -7.67
CA VAL A 325 6.21 1.65 -7.90
C VAL A 325 6.57 0.86 -9.16
N ARG A 326 6.98 1.55 -10.23
CA ARG A 326 7.41 0.90 -11.46
C ARG A 326 8.69 0.09 -11.27
N ASP A 327 9.67 0.60 -10.52
CA ASP A 327 10.90 -0.13 -10.20
C ASP A 327 10.65 -1.41 -9.36
N LEU A 328 9.51 -1.49 -8.65
CA LEU A 328 9.07 -2.68 -7.91
C LEU A 328 8.35 -3.72 -8.79
N VAL A 329 7.79 -3.31 -9.93
CA VAL A 329 6.94 -4.17 -10.78
C VAL A 329 7.63 -4.53 -12.10
N VAL A 330 8.25 -3.54 -12.73
CA VAL A 330 9.06 -3.72 -13.92
C VAL A 330 10.49 -3.94 -13.44
N PRO A 331 11.09 -5.11 -13.68
CA PRO A 331 12.50 -5.34 -13.39
C PRO A 331 13.31 -4.25 -14.09
N SER A 332 13.90 -3.32 -13.33
CA SER A 332 14.55 -2.17 -13.94
C SER A 332 15.70 -2.65 -14.83
N LYS A 333 15.51 -2.57 -16.15
CA LYS A 333 16.60 -2.59 -17.13
C LYS A 333 17.28 -1.23 -17.09
N ASN A 334 17.73 -0.81 -15.92
CA ASN A 334 18.41 0.46 -15.79
C ASN A 334 19.70 0.37 -16.62
N ALA A 335 19.83 1.22 -17.63
CA ALA A 335 20.99 1.24 -18.52
C ALA A 335 22.31 1.48 -17.76
N ALA A 336 22.26 2.10 -16.56
CA ALA A 336 23.39 2.23 -15.65
C ALA A 336 23.78 0.92 -14.93
N LEU A 337 22.94 -0.12 -14.97
CA LEU A 337 23.17 -1.44 -14.37
C LEU A 337 23.70 -2.49 -15.38
N GLY A 338 23.90 -2.10 -16.64
CA GLY A 338 24.55 -2.91 -17.68
C GLY A 338 23.62 -3.90 -18.40
N ALA A 339 23.96 -4.24 -19.65
CA ALA A 339 23.15 -5.08 -20.54
C ALA A 339 23.00 -6.56 -20.11
N GLY A 340 23.71 -7.00 -19.06
CA GLY A 340 23.65 -8.36 -18.50
C GLY A 340 22.77 -8.51 -17.25
N TYR A 341 22.14 -7.43 -16.78
CA TYR A 341 21.28 -7.45 -15.60
C TYR A 341 19.86 -7.93 -15.99
N ASN A 342 19.56 -9.19 -15.68
CA ASN A 342 18.19 -9.69 -15.66
C ASN A 342 17.55 -9.11 -14.39
N GLY A 343 16.73 -8.06 -14.52
CA GLY A 343 16.29 -7.22 -13.40
C GLY A 343 15.66 -7.93 -12.19
N ILE A 344 15.35 -7.16 -11.15
CA ILE A 344 14.75 -7.70 -9.92
C ILE A 344 13.24 -7.86 -10.12
N ASP A 345 12.75 -9.09 -10.08
CA ASP A 345 11.32 -9.39 -9.98
C ASP A 345 10.89 -9.31 -8.51
N PHE A 346 10.82 -8.08 -8.00
CA PHE A 346 10.51 -7.82 -6.57
C PHE A 346 9.14 -8.36 -6.19
N LEU A 347 8.16 -8.29 -7.10
CA LEU A 347 6.81 -8.78 -6.85
C LEU A 347 6.82 -10.29 -6.61
N LYS A 348 7.49 -11.05 -7.49
CA LYS A 348 7.65 -12.50 -7.34
C LYS A 348 8.38 -12.89 -6.09
N ASP A 349 9.57 -12.33 -5.91
CA ASP A 349 10.42 -12.71 -4.81
C ASP A 349 9.76 -12.35 -3.47
N SER A 350 9.08 -11.20 -3.38
CA SER A 350 8.33 -10.82 -2.17
C SER A 350 7.11 -11.69 -1.93
N ALA A 351 6.35 -12.06 -2.97
CA ALA A 351 5.20 -12.96 -2.84
C ALA A 351 5.63 -14.36 -2.36
N THR A 352 6.65 -14.96 -3.01
CA THR A 352 7.19 -16.26 -2.62
C THR A 352 7.79 -16.22 -1.21
N ASN A 353 8.56 -15.18 -0.87
CA ASN A 353 9.11 -15.03 0.47
C ASN A 353 8.01 -14.83 1.53
N LEU A 354 6.94 -14.10 1.21
CA LEU A 354 5.81 -13.94 2.10
C LEU A 354 5.15 -15.29 2.38
N ASN A 355 4.85 -16.07 1.34
CA ASN A 355 4.27 -17.39 1.51
C ASN A 355 5.20 -18.37 2.25
N ALA A 356 6.52 -18.28 2.05
CA ALA A 356 7.50 -19.12 2.74
C ALA A 356 7.40 -19.04 4.28
N LEU A 357 6.86 -17.94 4.82
CA LEU A 357 6.56 -17.80 6.26
C LEU A 357 5.52 -18.81 6.76
N GLY A 358 4.58 -19.27 5.92
CA GLY A 358 3.62 -20.34 6.25
C GLY A 358 2.40 -19.93 7.08
N PHE A 359 2.31 -18.67 7.54
CA PHE A 359 1.21 -18.10 8.31
C PHE A 359 0.60 -16.75 7.80
N PRO A 360 0.96 -16.16 6.65
CA PRO A 360 0.30 -14.92 6.21
C PRO A 360 -1.21 -15.04 6.00
N THR A 361 -1.71 -16.18 5.53
CA THR A 361 -3.14 -16.37 5.26
C THR A 361 -3.96 -16.50 6.55
N THR A 362 -3.40 -17.14 7.59
CA THR A 362 -4.02 -17.22 8.92
C THR A 362 -4.04 -15.87 9.62
N LEU A 363 -3.01 -15.03 9.42
CA LEU A 363 -2.96 -13.64 9.90
C LEU A 363 -4.11 -12.77 9.36
N LEU A 364 -4.62 -13.10 8.16
CA LEU A 364 -5.56 -12.30 7.39
C LEU A 364 -7.03 -12.74 7.55
N ALA A 365 -7.27 -13.86 8.23
CA ALA A 365 -8.57 -14.54 8.25
C ALA A 365 -9.63 -13.96 9.22
N SER A 366 -9.40 -12.83 9.90
CA SER A 366 -10.37 -12.37 10.92
C SER A 366 -11.61 -11.63 10.36
N SER A 367 -12.77 -11.99 10.96
CA SER A 367 -14.16 -11.49 10.93
C SER A 367 -14.79 -11.03 9.61
N GLN A 368 -15.97 -11.58 9.29
CA GLN A 368 -16.83 -11.23 8.13
C GLN A 368 -17.45 -9.81 8.17
N SER A 369 -17.07 -8.95 9.11
CA SER A 369 -17.42 -7.53 9.14
C SER A 369 -16.40 -6.74 9.97
N GLY A 370 -16.03 -5.55 9.49
CA GLY A 370 -15.09 -4.63 10.14
C GLY A 370 -13.71 -4.53 9.49
N SER A 371 -12.84 -3.71 10.12
CA SER A 371 -11.46 -3.44 9.73
C SER A 371 -10.61 -4.71 9.74
N GLY A 372 -9.85 -4.93 8.66
CA GLY A 372 -8.97 -6.08 8.53
C GLY A 372 -7.80 -6.08 9.54
N PRO A 373 -7.20 -7.25 9.77
CA PRO A 373 -6.00 -7.46 10.58
C PRO A 373 -4.88 -6.41 10.44
N ILE A 374 -4.48 -6.13 9.20
CA ILE A 374 -3.35 -5.24 8.92
C ILE A 374 -3.77 -3.79 9.11
N GLU A 375 -5.00 -3.46 8.76
CA GLU A 375 -5.59 -2.15 8.93
C GLU A 375 -5.67 -1.75 10.41
N GLN A 376 -5.94 -2.71 11.31
CA GLN A 376 -5.84 -2.46 12.76
C GLN A 376 -4.42 -2.06 13.17
N SER A 377 -3.39 -2.72 12.62
CA SER A 377 -1.99 -2.33 12.87
C SER A 377 -1.68 -0.94 12.32
N LEU A 378 -2.23 -0.59 11.14
CA LEU A 378 -2.09 0.74 10.53
C LEU A 378 -2.73 1.80 11.44
N GLY A 379 -3.95 1.55 11.89
CA GLY A 379 -4.70 2.41 12.79
C GLY A 379 -3.95 2.67 14.09
N ASN A 380 -3.28 1.65 14.63
CA ASN A 380 -2.46 1.78 15.84
C ASN A 380 -1.14 2.53 15.59
N LEU A 381 -0.49 2.36 14.45
CA LEU A 381 0.74 3.09 14.09
C LEU A 381 0.51 4.59 13.84
N ILE A 382 -0.66 4.96 13.31
CA ILE A 382 -1.04 6.37 13.21
C ILE A 382 -1.52 6.93 14.56
N ARG A 383 -1.99 6.04 15.46
CA ARG A 383 -2.46 6.35 16.82
C ARG A 383 -1.39 6.91 17.73
N VAL A 384 -0.26 6.21 17.76
CA VAL A 384 0.82 6.48 18.70
C VAL A 384 1.88 7.40 18.09
N ASP A 385 2.67 8.05 18.94
CA ASP A 385 3.83 8.85 18.55
C ASP A 385 5.09 7.98 18.37
N GLY A 386 6.20 8.60 17.99
CA GLY A 386 7.51 7.92 17.85
C GLY A 386 8.00 7.18 19.10
N ASN A 387 7.52 7.54 20.29
CA ASN A 387 7.88 6.95 21.59
C ASN A 387 6.85 5.93 22.10
N GLY A 388 5.82 5.62 21.31
CA GLY A 388 4.75 4.68 21.64
C GLY A 388 3.65 5.24 22.54
N PHE A 389 3.61 6.54 22.79
CA PHE A 389 2.55 7.18 23.57
C PHE A 389 1.31 7.44 22.72
N ASP A 390 0.14 7.34 23.34
CA ASP A 390 -1.13 7.66 22.69
C ASP A 390 -1.26 9.16 22.44
N ARG A 391 -1.38 9.55 21.16
CA ARG A 391 -1.46 10.97 20.74
C ARG A 391 -2.77 11.65 21.13
N ALA A 392 -3.82 10.89 21.46
CA ALA A 392 -5.13 11.43 21.83
C ALA A 392 -5.23 11.77 23.32
N TYR A 393 -4.68 10.89 24.17
CA TYR A 393 -4.98 10.88 25.60
C TYR A 393 -3.77 11.11 26.49
N ASN A 394 -2.54 10.92 25.99
CA ASN A 394 -1.33 11.15 26.78
C ASN A 394 -0.78 12.56 26.55
N ALA A 395 -0.65 13.35 27.61
CA ALA A 395 -0.14 14.73 27.56
C ALA A 395 1.35 14.81 27.15
N ASN A 396 2.13 13.77 27.41
CA ASN A 396 3.56 13.68 27.08
C ASN A 396 3.82 13.18 25.66
N SER A 397 2.77 12.80 24.91
CA SER A 397 2.94 12.33 23.54
C SER A 397 3.37 13.45 22.58
N GLY A 398 4.16 13.10 21.58
CA GLY A 398 4.52 13.96 20.46
C GLY A 398 3.37 14.16 19.46
N THR A 399 3.51 15.17 18.61
CA THR A 399 2.57 15.50 17.54
C THR A 399 2.85 14.75 16.25
N VAL A 400 4.01 14.11 16.09
CA VAL A 400 4.38 13.29 14.92
C VAL A 400 4.03 11.82 15.18
N SER A 401 3.41 11.16 14.20
CA SER A 401 3.00 9.74 14.35
C SER A 401 4.19 8.79 14.33
N ALA A 402 4.05 7.59 14.91
CA ALA A 402 5.05 6.54 14.81
C ALA A 402 5.34 6.15 13.36
N LEU A 403 4.30 6.07 12.52
CA LEU A 403 4.45 5.77 11.10
C LEU A 403 5.35 6.80 10.39
N GLU A 404 5.12 8.09 10.65
CA GLU A 404 5.95 9.17 10.08
C GLU A 404 7.38 9.13 10.60
N THR A 405 7.56 8.90 11.89
CA THR A 405 8.88 8.75 12.52
C THR A 405 9.65 7.55 11.96
N LEU A 406 8.97 6.43 11.66
CA LEU A 406 9.59 5.26 11.04
C LEU A 406 10.20 5.58 9.67
N PHE A 407 9.47 6.28 8.79
CA PHE A 407 10.00 6.67 7.48
C PHE A 407 11.16 7.67 7.60
N LEU A 408 11.12 8.58 8.57
CA LEU A 408 12.23 9.50 8.84
C LEU A 408 13.49 8.74 9.26
N ILE A 409 13.37 7.75 10.14
CA ILE A 409 14.52 6.93 10.55
C ILE A 409 15.03 6.07 9.41
N LEU A 410 14.16 5.50 8.57
CA LEU A 410 14.58 4.73 7.40
C LEU A 410 15.40 5.60 6.44
N TYR A 411 14.99 6.85 6.23
CA TYR A 411 15.76 7.80 5.44
C TYR A 411 17.11 8.16 6.09
N LEU A 412 17.13 8.41 7.42
CA LEU A 412 18.38 8.67 8.14
C LEU A 412 19.33 7.48 8.11
N ALA A 413 18.83 6.26 8.31
CA ALA A 413 19.65 5.06 8.40
C ALA A 413 20.40 4.75 7.08
N ASP A 414 19.92 5.26 5.93
CA ASP A 414 20.60 5.13 4.64
C ASP A 414 21.59 6.29 4.36
N ASN A 415 21.42 7.44 5.00
CA ASN A 415 22.21 8.65 4.70
C ASN A 415 23.19 9.06 5.80
N TYR A 416 22.92 8.73 7.07
CA TYR A 416 23.69 9.20 8.21
C TYR A 416 25.09 8.56 8.27
N GLY A 417 26.10 9.39 8.50
CA GLY A 417 27.49 8.98 8.66
C GLY A 417 28.44 9.98 7.99
N TYR A 418 29.56 10.26 8.64
CA TYR A 418 30.44 11.37 8.22
C TYR A 418 31.90 10.96 8.12
N THR A 419 32.60 11.58 7.16
CA THR A 419 34.05 11.47 7.04
C THR A 419 34.71 12.60 7.83
N TRP A 420 35.39 12.24 8.92
CA TRP A 420 36.09 13.14 9.81
C TRP A 420 37.42 13.58 9.23
N ASN A 421 37.87 14.79 9.54
CA ASN A 421 39.23 15.26 9.22
C ASN A 421 40.23 14.78 10.29
N PRO A 422 41.07 13.76 10.02
CA PRO A 422 42.04 13.28 11.02
C PRO A 422 43.28 14.18 11.14
N SER A 423 43.57 15.01 10.14
CA SER A 423 44.82 15.78 10.05
C SER A 423 44.89 16.98 10.99
N VAL A 424 43.72 17.48 11.43
CA VAL A 424 43.60 18.63 12.34
C VAL A 424 43.08 18.14 13.69
N THR A 425 43.96 18.06 14.68
CA THR A 425 43.68 17.50 16.01
C THR A 425 43.06 18.50 16.99
N THR A 426 43.07 19.79 16.66
CA THR A 426 42.50 20.86 17.49
C THR A 426 41.01 21.09 17.24
N ASN A 427 40.45 20.54 16.16
CA ASN A 427 39.08 20.83 15.70
C ASN A 427 38.30 19.53 15.48
N ASP A 428 36.97 19.59 15.57
CA ASP A 428 35.99 18.51 15.41
C ASP A 428 35.34 18.49 14.01
N TRP A 429 36.08 18.92 12.99
CA TRP A 429 35.55 19.09 11.64
C TRP A 429 35.34 17.77 10.87
N ILE A 430 34.30 17.77 10.05
CA ILE A 430 34.07 16.79 8.97
C ILE A 430 34.44 17.37 7.60
N THR A 431 34.71 16.46 6.66
CA THR A 431 35.07 16.77 5.26
C THR A 431 33.97 16.38 4.27
N GLY A 432 33.03 15.53 4.68
CA GLY A 432 31.93 15.06 3.84
C GLY A 432 31.12 13.95 4.50
N MET A 433 30.28 13.29 3.71
CA MET A 433 29.42 12.18 4.15
C MET A 433 29.99 10.82 3.72
N THR A 434 29.66 9.77 4.47
CA THR A 434 29.94 8.38 4.08
C THR A 434 28.78 7.72 3.32
N GLY A 435 27.56 8.29 3.42
CA GLY A 435 26.36 7.78 2.73
C GLY A 435 25.78 6.54 3.41
N GLY A 436 25.54 6.62 4.72
CA GLY A 436 24.89 5.56 5.52
C GLY A 436 25.84 4.66 6.32
N GLU A 437 27.14 4.96 6.34
CA GLU A 437 28.14 4.23 7.12
C GLU A 437 28.50 5.03 8.38
N ILE A 438 28.01 4.61 9.54
CA ILE A 438 28.37 5.24 10.82
C ILE A 438 29.85 4.98 11.11
N THR A 439 30.61 6.03 11.37
CA THR A 439 32.04 5.94 11.70
C THR A 439 32.29 5.99 13.21
N LEU A 440 33.47 5.53 13.65
CA LEU A 440 33.92 5.64 15.03
C LEU A 440 33.88 7.09 15.52
N GLY A 441 34.25 8.05 14.67
CA GLY A 441 34.16 9.47 14.97
C GLY A 441 32.74 9.94 15.26
N ASP A 442 31.74 9.41 14.55
CA ASP A 442 30.33 9.75 14.78
C ASP A 442 29.87 9.30 16.17
N GLY A 443 30.27 8.11 16.60
CA GLY A 443 29.93 7.58 17.93
C GLY A 443 30.67 8.29 19.06
N LEU A 444 31.97 8.60 18.89
CA LEU A 444 32.73 9.37 19.87
C LEU A 444 32.18 10.78 20.03
N PHE A 445 31.76 11.41 18.94
CA PHE A 445 31.14 12.72 18.98
C PHE A 445 29.76 12.70 19.65
N ALA A 446 28.95 11.64 19.41
CA ALA A 446 27.66 11.46 20.08
C ALA A 446 27.81 11.30 21.61
N MET A 447 28.83 10.58 22.08
CA MET A 447 29.18 10.50 23.50
C MET A 447 29.78 11.79 24.08
N MET A 448 29.86 12.86 23.28
CA MET A 448 30.56 14.09 23.65
C MET A 448 32.02 13.86 24.05
N SER A 449 32.67 12.81 23.53
CA SER A 449 34.06 12.54 23.83
C SER A 449 34.95 13.70 23.38
N VAL A 450 36.03 13.92 24.11
CA VAL A 450 37.07 14.89 23.76
C VAL A 450 37.85 14.37 22.54
N ILE A 451 37.31 14.64 21.36
CA ILE A 451 37.91 14.30 20.05
C ILE A 451 38.79 15.42 19.49
N SER A 452 38.72 16.62 20.07
CA SER A 452 39.55 17.78 19.73
C SER A 452 40.10 18.41 21.01
N SER A 453 41.39 18.77 21.01
CA SER A 453 42.03 19.46 22.14
C SER A 453 43.30 20.19 21.71
N SER A 454 43.73 21.19 22.49
CA SER A 454 45.02 21.88 22.30
C SER A 454 46.23 21.02 22.67
N ASP A 455 46.05 20.07 23.60
CA ASP A 455 47.17 19.44 24.34
C ASP A 455 47.56 18.05 23.83
N SER A 456 47.29 17.73 22.56
CA SER A 456 47.56 16.44 21.89
C SER A 456 46.89 15.19 22.49
N PHE A 457 46.37 15.24 23.72
CA PHE A 457 45.62 14.17 24.36
C PHE A 457 44.13 14.29 24.02
N ASN A 458 43.70 13.56 22.99
CA ASN A 458 42.31 13.44 22.54
C ASN A 458 42.12 12.16 21.71
N PHE A 459 40.87 11.72 21.55
CA PHE A 459 40.56 10.47 20.84
C PHE A 459 40.92 10.49 19.34
N LYS A 460 40.96 11.66 18.71
CA LYS A 460 41.40 11.78 17.31
C LYS A 460 42.88 11.44 17.16
N ASN A 461 43.75 12.01 17.98
CA ASN A 461 45.18 11.69 17.94
C ASN A 461 45.45 10.22 18.36
N ILE A 462 44.76 9.75 19.40
CA ILE A 462 44.88 8.38 19.90
C ILE A 462 44.48 7.34 18.82
N SER A 463 43.36 7.56 18.14
CA SER A 463 42.90 6.66 17.07
C SER A 463 43.79 6.75 15.82
N GLU A 464 44.24 7.94 15.41
CA GLU A 464 45.14 8.08 14.26
C GLU A 464 46.54 7.50 14.49
N GLN A 465 47.04 7.54 15.73
CA GLN A 465 48.27 6.82 16.11
C GLN A 465 48.07 5.31 16.02
N SER A 466 46.90 4.80 16.41
CA SER A 466 46.56 3.39 16.27
C SER A 466 46.56 2.98 14.80
N ARG A 467 46.00 3.81 13.90
CA ARG A 467 45.98 3.60 12.45
C ARG A 467 47.36 3.57 11.81
N THR A 468 48.20 4.55 12.13
CA THR A 468 49.46 4.79 11.40
C THR A 468 50.65 4.03 11.96
N SER A 469 50.56 3.53 13.19
CA SER A 469 51.70 2.90 13.87
C SER A 469 51.95 1.44 13.49
N ASN A 470 51.02 0.78 12.78
CA ASN A 470 51.05 -0.67 12.47
C ASN A 470 51.29 -1.59 13.68
N ASN A 471 50.91 -1.13 14.89
CA ASN A 471 51.15 -1.83 16.16
C ASN A 471 49.88 -2.39 16.80
N VAL A 472 48.73 -2.30 16.12
CA VAL A 472 47.48 -2.93 16.55
C VAL A 472 47.22 -4.12 15.64
N TYR A 473 46.84 -5.25 16.22
CA TYR A 473 46.68 -6.51 15.52
C TYR A 473 45.32 -7.13 15.82
N ARG A 474 44.74 -7.76 14.80
CA ARG A 474 43.56 -8.62 14.87
C ARG A 474 43.92 -9.96 14.26
N ASP A 475 43.77 -11.03 15.03
CA ASP A 475 44.08 -12.41 14.63
C ASP A 475 45.50 -12.54 14.01
N GLY A 476 46.48 -11.83 14.59
CA GLY A 476 47.88 -11.83 14.15
C GLY A 476 48.19 -10.93 12.94
N SER A 477 47.19 -10.29 12.33
CA SER A 477 47.36 -9.36 11.21
C SER A 477 47.25 -7.90 11.67
N VAL A 478 48.00 -6.98 11.05
CA VAL A 478 47.92 -5.54 11.38
C VAL A 478 46.50 -5.03 11.14
N TYR A 479 45.93 -4.31 12.09
CA TYR A 479 44.58 -3.79 12.07
C TYR A 479 44.57 -2.25 12.14
N GLN A 480 44.14 -1.60 11.06
CA GLN A 480 44.26 -0.14 10.89
C GLN A 480 43.01 0.62 11.35
N ILE A 481 42.86 0.83 12.66
CA ILE A 481 41.72 1.56 13.24
C ILE A 481 42.02 3.06 13.37
N GLY A 482 41.07 3.92 12.98
CA GLY A 482 41.13 5.38 13.11
C GLY A 482 39.73 6.01 13.21
N MET A 483 39.63 7.34 13.14
CA MET A 483 38.34 8.05 13.29
C MET A 483 37.30 7.65 12.23
N ASN A 484 37.77 7.36 11.02
CA ASN A 484 36.91 6.99 9.88
C ASN A 484 36.69 5.47 9.77
N SER A 485 37.05 4.68 10.80
CA SER A 485 36.70 3.26 10.85
C SER A 485 35.19 3.09 10.95
N ARG A 486 34.61 2.25 10.10
CA ARG A 486 33.16 1.99 10.08
C ARG A 486 32.76 1.17 11.30
N VAL A 487 31.77 1.62 12.07
CA VAL A 487 31.35 0.95 13.32
C VAL A 487 30.94 -0.50 13.08
N LEU A 488 30.20 -0.78 12.00
CA LEU A 488 29.78 -2.16 11.66
C LEU A 488 30.96 -3.10 11.37
N SER A 489 32.10 -2.57 10.89
CA SER A 489 33.31 -3.37 10.68
C SER A 489 34.05 -3.70 12.00
N LEU A 490 33.80 -2.91 13.06
CA LEU A 490 34.32 -3.12 14.41
C LEU A 490 33.47 -4.10 15.23
N MET A 491 32.30 -4.49 14.73
CA MET A 491 31.45 -5.50 15.37
C MET A 491 32.07 -6.90 15.22
N GLU A 492 31.94 -7.71 16.27
CA GLU A 492 32.36 -9.10 16.26
C GLU A 492 31.53 -9.94 15.27
N ASP A 493 32.07 -11.03 14.72
CA ASP A 493 31.44 -11.74 13.58
C ASP A 493 30.01 -12.23 13.87
N ALA A 494 29.75 -12.73 15.08
CA ALA A 494 28.42 -13.15 15.51
C ALA A 494 27.44 -11.99 15.78
N SER A 495 27.95 -10.75 15.81
CA SER A 495 27.18 -9.50 15.92
C SER A 495 27.02 -8.82 14.55
N ARG A 496 27.96 -9.03 13.63
CA ARG A 496 27.96 -8.50 12.27
C ARG A 496 27.17 -9.37 11.29
N GLY A 497 27.19 -10.69 11.47
CA GLY A 497 26.57 -11.68 10.59
C GLY A 497 27.59 -12.35 9.64
N ALA A 498 27.40 -13.66 9.38
CA ALA A 498 28.35 -14.55 8.68
C ALA A 498 28.71 -14.21 7.21
N THR A 499 28.15 -13.14 6.65
CA THR A 499 28.26 -12.75 5.24
C THR A 499 29.42 -11.79 4.94
N GLN A 500 30.13 -11.29 5.95
CA GLN A 500 31.19 -10.29 5.78
C GLN A 500 32.57 -10.84 6.17
N VAL A 501 33.53 -10.75 5.25
CA VAL A 501 34.93 -11.10 5.48
C VAL A 501 35.59 -10.05 6.38
N PRO A 502 36.34 -10.44 7.44
CA PRO A 502 37.04 -9.48 8.30
C PRO A 502 38.02 -8.62 7.49
N SER A 503 37.83 -7.30 7.47
CA SER A 503 38.83 -6.40 6.91
C SER A 503 39.90 -6.10 7.97
N THR A 504 41.17 -6.23 7.59
CA THR A 504 42.32 -5.72 8.35
C THR A 504 42.45 -4.19 8.24
N ASN A 505 41.71 -3.58 7.32
CA ASN A 505 41.62 -2.14 7.15
C ASN A 505 40.15 -1.68 7.11
N PRO A 506 39.55 -1.32 8.25
CA PRO A 506 38.15 -0.89 8.34
C PRO A 506 37.85 0.47 7.65
N ILE A 507 38.86 1.11 7.06
CA ILE A 507 38.78 2.46 6.47
C ILE A 507 38.79 2.40 4.93
N ASP A 508 39.56 1.51 4.31
CA ASP A 508 39.68 1.40 2.84
C ASP A 508 38.65 0.45 2.20
N LEU A 509 37.90 0.96 1.20
CA LEU A 509 36.93 0.23 0.38
C LEU A 509 37.38 0.02 -1.08
N SER A 510 38.66 0.23 -1.37
CA SER A 510 39.21 0.00 -2.71
C SER A 510 38.93 -1.44 -3.17
N ALA A 511 38.74 -1.66 -4.49
CA ALA A 511 38.49 -2.99 -5.06
C ALA A 511 39.60 -4.01 -4.73
N THR A 512 40.77 -3.52 -4.30
CA THR A 512 41.93 -4.27 -3.80
C THR A 512 41.78 -4.79 -2.37
N ALA A 513 40.76 -4.39 -1.60
CA ALA A 513 40.56 -4.77 -0.19
C ALA A 513 39.99 -6.19 0.03
N GLY A 514 39.91 -7.03 -1.01
CA GLY A 514 39.45 -8.42 -0.93
C GLY A 514 37.92 -8.60 -1.11
N PRO A 515 37.39 -9.82 -0.86
CA PRO A 515 35.96 -10.19 -1.06
C PRO A 515 35.04 -9.58 0.01
N TYR A 516 35.05 -8.26 0.11
CA TYR A 516 34.29 -7.48 1.09
C TYR A 516 32.98 -6.98 0.45
N ASP A 517 31.82 -7.28 1.04
CA ASP A 517 30.55 -6.76 0.54
C ASP A 517 30.30 -5.34 1.07
N LYS A 518 30.45 -4.35 0.17
CA LYS A 518 30.34 -2.92 0.50
C LYS A 518 28.91 -2.50 0.87
N VAL A 519 27.88 -3.29 0.54
CA VAL A 519 26.47 -2.92 0.79
C VAL A 519 26.12 -3.06 2.26
N PHE A 520 26.56 -4.14 2.91
CA PHE A 520 26.23 -4.43 4.31
C PHE A 520 27.06 -3.63 5.34
N ASN A 521 27.93 -2.72 4.90
CA ASN A 521 28.58 -1.73 5.77
C ASN A 521 27.68 -0.55 6.11
N LYS A 522 26.56 -0.40 5.39
CA LYS A 522 25.55 0.60 5.68
C LYS A 522 24.58 0.08 6.75
N THR A 523 24.11 0.99 7.60
CA THR A 523 23.25 0.65 8.74
C THR A 523 21.95 -0.03 8.30
N LEU A 524 21.26 0.50 7.29
CA LEU A 524 19.98 -0.03 6.84
C LEU A 524 20.09 -1.46 6.24
N PRO A 525 20.95 -1.75 5.24
CA PRO A 525 21.15 -3.10 4.75
C PRO A 525 21.55 -4.13 5.83
N TRP A 526 22.41 -3.74 6.78
CA TRP A 526 22.81 -4.59 7.89
C TRP A 526 21.64 -4.93 8.82
N MET A 527 20.80 -3.96 9.17
CA MET A 527 19.61 -4.19 10.00
C MET A 527 18.60 -5.12 9.32
N LEU A 528 18.36 -4.92 8.03
CA LEU A 528 17.47 -5.76 7.24
C LEU A 528 18.01 -7.20 7.13
N ASP A 529 19.32 -7.38 7.03
CA ASP A 529 19.94 -8.71 6.98
C ASP A 529 19.77 -9.47 8.29
N TRP A 530 19.92 -8.80 9.44
CA TRP A 530 19.60 -9.40 10.73
C TRP A 530 18.12 -9.77 10.85
N LEU A 531 17.21 -8.90 10.40
CA LEU A 531 15.78 -9.21 10.36
C LEU A 531 15.53 -10.50 9.56
N VAL A 532 16.10 -10.64 8.36
CA VAL A 532 15.94 -11.83 7.53
C VAL A 532 16.61 -13.06 8.17
N LYS A 533 17.81 -12.92 8.74
CA LYS A 533 18.52 -14.05 9.39
C LYS A 533 17.73 -14.66 10.53
N VAL A 534 17.12 -13.84 11.39
CA VAL A 534 16.36 -14.34 12.55
C VAL A 534 14.96 -14.82 12.18
N THR A 535 14.34 -14.24 11.14
CA THR A 535 12.97 -14.60 10.74
C THR A 535 12.92 -15.74 9.72
N TYR A 536 13.89 -15.82 8.80
CA TYR A 536 13.89 -16.80 7.70
C TYR A 536 14.97 -17.88 7.79
N LYS A 537 16.16 -17.58 8.33
CA LYS A 537 17.37 -18.44 8.19
C LYS A 537 17.76 -19.21 9.45
N GLY A 538 16.93 -19.18 10.50
CA GLY A 538 17.18 -19.94 11.74
C GLY A 538 18.35 -19.43 12.60
N TYR A 539 18.69 -18.13 12.54
CA TYR A 539 19.72 -17.55 13.42
C TYR A 539 19.18 -17.23 14.83
N GLY A 540 17.87 -17.25 15.02
CA GLY A 540 17.22 -17.07 16.32
C GLY A 540 17.07 -18.40 17.07
N PRO A 541 16.90 -18.35 18.41
CA PRO A 541 16.82 -19.56 19.23
C PRO A 541 15.49 -20.32 19.11
N TYR A 542 14.41 -19.67 18.65
CA TYR A 542 13.07 -20.26 18.59
C TYR A 542 12.82 -20.94 17.25
N TYR A 543 12.23 -22.14 17.28
CA TYR A 543 11.95 -22.96 16.10
C TYR A 543 10.62 -23.70 16.23
N ASN A 544 9.94 -23.89 15.10
CA ASN A 544 8.69 -24.62 15.04
C ASN A 544 8.94 -26.14 15.10
N VAL A 545 8.37 -26.81 16.10
CA VAL A 545 8.56 -28.26 16.29
C VAL A 545 7.90 -29.12 15.21
N ASN A 546 6.91 -28.55 14.52
CA ASN A 546 6.10 -29.22 13.51
C ASN A 546 6.70 -29.12 12.10
N ARG A 547 7.65 -28.22 11.87
CA ARG A 547 8.27 -27.98 10.56
C ARG A 547 9.56 -28.78 10.41
N ARG A 548 9.49 -29.96 9.78
CA ARG A 548 10.62 -30.89 9.65
C ARG A 548 10.86 -31.36 8.23
N ASP A 549 12.11 -31.68 7.91
CA ASP A 549 12.47 -32.41 6.69
C ASP A 549 12.29 -33.93 6.86
N GLY A 550 12.56 -34.68 5.78
CA GLY A 550 12.51 -36.14 5.78
C GLY A 550 13.56 -36.82 6.68
N ALA A 551 14.58 -36.08 7.14
CA ALA A 551 15.59 -36.55 8.09
C ALA A 551 15.26 -36.16 9.55
N GLY A 552 14.12 -35.49 9.79
CA GLY A 552 13.66 -35.05 11.09
C GLY A 552 14.31 -33.76 11.60
N ASN A 553 15.13 -33.07 10.79
CA ASN A 553 15.72 -31.78 11.14
C ASN A 553 14.63 -30.70 11.16
N TYR A 554 14.77 -29.73 12.05
CA TYR A 554 13.85 -28.60 12.14
C TYR A 554 14.22 -27.56 11.08
N LEU A 555 13.25 -27.21 10.24
CA LEU A 555 13.46 -26.26 9.17
C LEU A 555 13.03 -24.85 9.59
N SER A 556 13.74 -23.87 9.06
CA SER A 556 13.31 -22.47 9.08
C SER A 556 12.37 -22.17 7.89
N PRO A 557 11.74 -20.99 7.85
CA PRO A 557 10.82 -20.63 6.76
C PRO A 557 11.42 -20.72 5.35
N ASP A 558 12.70 -20.40 5.16
CA ASP A 558 13.35 -20.50 3.85
C ASP A 558 13.77 -21.94 3.46
N GLY A 559 13.49 -22.92 4.33
CA GLY A 559 13.85 -24.32 4.13
C GLY A 559 15.27 -24.69 4.59
N SER A 560 16.07 -23.73 5.08
CA SER A 560 17.36 -24.05 5.70
C SER A 560 17.17 -24.72 7.06
N ILE A 561 18.11 -25.58 7.45
CA ILE A 561 18.07 -26.27 8.74
C ILE A 561 18.25 -25.22 9.85
N ALA A 562 17.22 -25.02 10.67
CA ALA A 562 17.31 -24.20 11.87
C ALA A 562 18.06 -24.95 12.98
N ARG A 563 17.71 -26.22 13.17
CA ARG A 563 18.27 -27.10 14.20
C ARG A 563 18.27 -28.55 13.72
N ASN A 564 19.30 -29.30 14.05
CA ASN A 564 19.41 -30.70 13.66
C ASN A 564 18.47 -31.60 14.49
N SER A 565 18.19 -32.80 13.99
CA SER A 565 17.31 -33.77 14.66
C SER A 565 17.83 -34.25 16.02
N ASP A 566 19.15 -34.22 16.23
CA ASP A 566 19.83 -34.51 17.50
C ASP A 566 19.85 -33.34 18.50
N LEU A 567 19.10 -32.27 18.19
CA LEU A 567 19.04 -31.02 18.95
C LEU A 567 20.34 -30.19 18.94
N SER A 568 21.34 -30.55 18.11
CA SER A 568 22.50 -29.70 17.88
C SER A 568 22.12 -28.45 17.07
N GLU A 569 22.76 -27.33 17.40
CA GLU A 569 22.53 -26.05 16.74
C GLU A 569 23.19 -25.99 15.37
N ASN A 570 22.53 -25.34 14.41
CA ASN A 570 23.12 -25.10 13.09
C ASN A 570 23.63 -23.64 12.97
N ASN A 571 22.71 -22.68 12.86
CA ASN A 571 23.05 -21.26 12.67
C ASN A 571 23.05 -20.45 13.98
N TYR A 572 22.13 -20.74 14.90
CA TYR A 572 22.11 -20.12 16.22
C TYR A 572 23.33 -20.56 17.04
N LYS A 573 24.02 -19.62 17.69
CA LYS A 573 25.19 -19.92 18.54
C LYS A 573 24.90 -19.49 19.98
N PRO A 574 24.56 -20.42 20.90
CA PRO A 574 24.27 -20.09 22.29
C PRO A 574 25.51 -19.57 23.04
N THR A 575 26.71 -19.85 22.52
CA THR A 575 27.97 -19.27 23.01
C THR A 575 28.94 -19.14 21.83
N TRP A 576 29.66 -18.02 21.77
CA TRP A 576 30.65 -17.73 20.74
C TRP A 576 31.82 -16.92 21.34
N LYS A 577 32.90 -16.72 20.57
CA LYS A 577 34.10 -16.00 21.03
C LYS A 577 34.36 -14.78 20.17
N THR A 578 34.89 -13.72 20.77
CA THR A 578 35.40 -12.57 20.03
C THR A 578 36.66 -12.94 19.24
N HIS A 579 37.01 -12.09 18.29
CA HIS A 579 38.32 -12.09 17.66
C HIS A 579 39.43 -11.83 18.66
N ARG A 580 40.64 -12.22 18.27
CA ARG A 580 41.82 -11.96 19.07
C ARG A 580 42.36 -10.57 18.75
N TYR A 581 42.54 -9.75 19.78
CA TYR A 581 43.15 -8.43 19.64
C TYR A 581 44.44 -8.32 20.44
N ASP A 582 45.49 -7.83 19.80
CA ASP A 582 46.81 -7.62 20.39
C ASP A 582 47.33 -6.21 20.07
N ILE A 583 48.01 -5.58 21.02
CA ILE A 583 48.62 -4.26 20.87
C ILE A 583 50.10 -4.35 21.23
N GLN A 584 50.95 -3.91 20.32
CA GLN A 584 52.39 -3.87 20.48
C GLN A 584 52.82 -2.58 21.20
N LEU A 585 53.47 -2.75 22.34
CA LEU A 585 54.07 -1.69 23.14
C LEU A 585 55.59 -1.85 23.20
N ASN A 586 56.29 -0.72 23.30
CA ASN A 586 57.75 -0.69 23.37
C ASN A 586 58.20 0.00 24.66
N PRO A 587 57.98 -0.61 25.84
CA PRO A 587 58.32 0.03 27.11
C PRO A 587 59.83 0.26 27.26
N ASN A 588 60.70 -0.66 26.82
CA ASN A 588 62.16 -0.54 27.07
C ASN A 588 62.97 -0.87 25.81
N SER A 589 62.64 -0.32 24.63
CA SER A 589 63.21 -0.70 23.31
C SER A 589 63.01 -2.16 22.86
N THR A 590 62.29 -2.96 23.65
CA THR A 590 61.87 -4.33 23.31
C THR A 590 60.36 -4.35 23.04
N ASN A 591 59.95 -4.95 21.92
CA ASN A 591 58.54 -5.11 21.59
C ASN A 591 57.88 -6.10 22.57
N LYS A 592 56.77 -5.69 23.17
CA LYS A 592 55.90 -6.51 24.02
C LYS A 592 54.48 -6.45 23.49
N CYS A 593 53.78 -7.58 23.54
CA CYS A 593 52.41 -7.66 23.03
C CYS A 593 51.44 -7.88 24.17
N ILE A 594 50.48 -6.97 24.26
CA ILE A 594 49.38 -7.06 25.22
C ILE A 594 48.13 -7.47 24.47
N SER A 595 47.54 -8.59 24.86
CA SER A 595 46.27 -9.06 24.31
C SER A 595 45.10 -8.61 25.17
N LEU A 596 43.92 -8.55 24.54
CA LEU A 596 42.63 -8.33 25.21
C LEU A 596 42.51 -9.21 26.47
N GLY A 597 42.04 -8.61 27.57
CA GLY A 597 41.94 -9.29 28.86
C GLY A 597 43.20 -9.21 29.73
N GLY A 598 44.24 -8.51 29.28
CA GLY A 598 45.47 -8.28 30.03
C GLY A 598 46.40 -9.50 30.00
N TYR A 599 46.55 -10.14 28.83
CA TYR A 599 47.58 -11.16 28.60
C TYR A 599 48.84 -10.51 28.05
N ASN A 600 50.01 -10.90 28.55
CA ASN A 600 51.30 -10.42 28.07
C ASN A 600 52.02 -11.53 27.30
N SER A 601 52.59 -11.20 26.13
CA SER A 601 53.53 -12.06 25.40
C SER A 601 54.89 -11.38 25.27
N ALA A 602 55.94 -12.16 25.51
CA ALA A 602 57.33 -11.74 25.31
C ALA A 602 57.78 -11.76 23.84
N THR A 603 56.96 -12.29 22.92
CA THR A 603 57.21 -12.39 21.47
C THR A 603 56.50 -11.29 20.66
N THR A 604 56.62 -11.31 19.34
CA THR A 604 55.92 -10.42 18.40
C THR A 604 54.43 -10.70 18.32
N CYS A 605 53.61 -9.68 18.04
CA CYS A 605 52.13 -9.79 18.04
C CYS A 605 51.61 -10.64 16.87
N ALA A 606 52.45 -10.91 15.87
CA ALA A 606 52.18 -11.85 14.78
C ALA A 606 52.22 -13.33 15.23
N THR A 607 52.84 -13.63 16.39
CA THR A 607 52.92 -14.99 16.95
C THR A 607 52.09 -15.08 18.23
N PRO A 608 51.00 -15.86 18.24
CA PRO A 608 50.10 -16.02 19.37
C PRO A 608 50.79 -16.31 20.72
N ASN A 609 50.25 -15.79 21.82
CA ASN A 609 50.46 -16.40 23.13
C ASN A 609 49.89 -17.82 23.08
N GLY A 610 50.68 -18.83 23.45
CA GLY A 610 50.31 -20.26 23.34
C GLY A 610 49.22 -20.72 24.31
N THR A 611 48.79 -19.87 25.23
CA THR A 611 47.68 -20.15 26.15
C THR A 611 46.35 -20.17 25.39
N ALA A 612 45.62 -21.29 25.48
CA ALA A 612 44.32 -21.47 24.84
C ALA A 612 43.32 -20.37 25.27
N GLY A 613 42.76 -19.64 24.31
CA GLY A 613 41.80 -18.55 24.56
C GLY A 613 42.40 -17.20 24.96
N ALA A 614 43.73 -17.05 24.97
CA ALA A 614 44.36 -15.76 25.26
C ALA A 614 44.00 -14.70 24.19
N GLY A 615 43.60 -13.51 24.66
CA GLY A 615 43.24 -12.38 23.80
C GLY A 615 41.82 -12.40 23.25
N GLN A 616 40.94 -13.29 23.75
CA GLN A 616 39.54 -13.41 23.30
C GLN A 616 38.60 -13.42 24.50
N TYR A 617 37.35 -12.95 24.31
CA TYR A 617 36.27 -13.09 25.29
C TYR A 617 35.23 -14.11 24.85
N THR A 618 34.71 -14.87 25.81
CA THR A 618 33.60 -15.80 25.60
C THR A 618 32.28 -15.06 25.84
N ILE A 619 31.42 -15.05 24.82
CA ILE A 619 30.12 -14.39 24.84
C ILE A 619 29.03 -15.47 24.85
N PRO A 620 28.36 -15.72 25.99
CA PRO A 620 27.12 -16.49 26.01
C PRO A 620 25.98 -15.65 25.43
N GLU A 621 24.93 -16.25 24.90
CA GLU A 621 23.64 -15.57 24.69
C GLU A 621 22.79 -15.68 25.98
N ILE A 622 21.62 -15.02 26.04
CA ILE A 622 20.69 -15.21 27.16
C ILE A 622 20.17 -16.66 27.12
N ALA A 623 20.41 -17.42 28.19
CA ALA A 623 20.06 -18.84 28.25
C ALA A 623 18.54 -19.06 28.18
N LYS A 624 18.11 -19.98 27.31
CA LYS A 624 16.72 -20.44 27.17
C LYS A 624 16.69 -21.97 27.23
N THR A 625 15.71 -22.53 27.93
CA THR A 625 15.46 -23.98 27.95
C THR A 625 14.89 -24.44 26.61
N ASP A 626 15.07 -25.72 26.27
CA ASP A 626 14.49 -26.27 25.04
C ASP A 626 12.96 -26.18 25.02
N ALA A 627 12.30 -26.33 26.17
CA ALA A 627 10.85 -26.15 26.29
C ALA A 627 10.40 -24.71 25.96
N GLN A 628 11.22 -23.69 26.24
CA GLN A 628 10.92 -22.31 25.86
C GLN A 628 11.13 -22.04 24.37
N ARG A 629 12.11 -22.74 23.76
CA ARG A 629 12.53 -22.54 22.36
C ARG A 629 11.66 -23.27 21.35
N ALA A 630 11.16 -24.44 21.73
CA ALA A 630 10.28 -25.29 20.95
C ALA A 630 8.87 -24.71 20.90
N VAL A 631 8.50 -24.08 19.79
CA VAL A 631 7.19 -23.42 19.61
C VAL A 631 6.26 -24.18 18.68
N SER A 632 4.97 -23.87 18.77
CA SER A 632 3.90 -24.62 18.11
C SER A 632 3.65 -24.21 16.65
N SER A 633 4.04 -22.99 16.27
CA SER A 633 3.76 -22.42 14.94
C SER A 633 4.92 -21.56 14.41
N ASP A 634 4.97 -21.42 13.07
CA ASP A 634 5.93 -20.54 12.40
C ASP A 634 5.69 -19.06 12.77
N GLU A 635 4.43 -18.67 13.03
CA GLU A 635 4.09 -17.31 13.45
C GLU A 635 4.68 -16.99 14.83
N GLU A 636 4.50 -17.90 15.78
CA GLU A 636 5.06 -17.76 17.13
C GLU A 636 6.59 -17.67 17.08
N ALA A 637 7.23 -18.53 16.28
CA ALA A 637 8.68 -18.52 16.07
C ALA A 637 9.15 -17.17 15.51
N PHE A 638 8.43 -16.65 14.51
CA PHE A 638 8.74 -15.38 13.85
C PHE A 638 8.77 -14.21 14.85
N TYR A 639 7.70 -14.01 15.62
CA TYR A 639 7.61 -12.87 16.54
C TYR A 639 8.56 -13.03 17.75
N LYS A 640 8.75 -14.25 18.28
CA LYS A 640 9.72 -14.47 19.37
C LYS A 640 11.16 -14.24 18.92
N ASN A 641 11.53 -14.70 17.72
CA ASN A 641 12.86 -14.42 17.16
C ASN A 641 13.07 -12.92 16.87
N LEU A 642 12.02 -12.21 16.46
CA LEU A 642 12.06 -10.75 16.32
C LEU A 642 12.24 -10.04 17.68
N GLN A 643 11.50 -10.43 18.72
CA GLN A 643 11.69 -9.87 20.07
C GLN A 643 13.07 -10.20 20.63
N TRP A 644 13.59 -11.39 20.35
CA TRP A 644 14.95 -11.77 20.69
C TRP A 644 15.98 -10.86 20.01
N LEU A 645 15.84 -10.57 18.71
CA LEU A 645 16.71 -9.62 18.01
C LEU A 645 16.65 -8.20 18.61
N LEU A 646 15.44 -7.73 18.95
CA LEU A 646 15.23 -6.39 19.49
C LEU A 646 15.79 -6.23 20.90
N TYR A 647 15.71 -7.25 21.76
CA TYR A 647 15.97 -7.10 23.20
C TYR A 647 17.00 -8.03 23.82
N GLU A 648 17.30 -9.19 23.22
CA GLU A 648 18.06 -10.26 23.88
C GLU A 648 19.36 -10.66 23.17
N LYS A 649 19.43 -10.57 21.84
CA LYS A 649 20.64 -10.87 21.04
C LYS A 649 21.81 -10.02 21.53
N ARG A 650 22.93 -10.64 21.93
CA ARG A 650 24.10 -9.86 22.34
C ARG A 650 24.88 -9.32 21.15
N PHE A 651 24.95 -8.00 21.04
CA PHE A 651 25.81 -7.30 20.09
C PHE A 651 27.06 -6.81 20.83
N VAL A 652 28.23 -7.15 20.31
CA VAL A 652 29.53 -6.80 20.91
C VAL A 652 30.39 -6.05 19.91
N VAL A 653 30.97 -4.94 20.39
CA VAL A 653 31.97 -4.14 19.70
C VAL A 653 33.23 -4.12 20.55
N VAL A 654 34.37 -4.41 19.94
CA VAL A 654 35.69 -4.30 20.59
C VAL A 654 36.53 -3.28 19.83
N LEU A 655 36.97 -2.24 20.52
CA LEU A 655 37.83 -1.20 19.99
C LEU A 655 39.21 -1.28 20.66
N PRO A 656 40.22 -1.89 20.00
CA PRO A 656 41.60 -1.89 20.47
C PRO A 656 42.32 -0.61 20.03
N VAL A 657 42.95 0.07 20.98
CA VAL A 657 43.53 1.39 20.77
C VAL A 657 44.90 1.47 21.45
N ARG A 658 45.90 1.96 20.71
CA ARG A 658 47.22 2.27 21.25
C ARG A 658 47.25 3.73 21.68
N ALA A 659 47.25 3.98 22.98
CA ALA A 659 47.13 5.33 23.53
C ALA A 659 48.47 5.90 24.00
N LYS A 660 48.69 7.20 23.75
CA LYS A 660 49.84 7.96 24.27
C LYS A 660 49.30 9.15 25.06
N LEU A 661 49.74 9.30 26.31
CA LEU A 661 49.22 10.31 27.26
C LEU A 661 49.52 11.76 26.86
N ALA A 662 50.66 12.01 26.22
CA ALA A 662 51.01 13.31 25.64
C ALA A 662 52.16 13.12 24.64
N ALA A 663 52.40 14.11 23.77
CA ALA A 663 53.56 14.10 22.88
C ALA A 663 54.90 13.87 23.61
N THR A 664 55.01 14.37 24.85
CA THR A 664 56.20 14.34 25.72
C THR A 664 56.39 13.06 26.52
N VAL A 665 55.35 12.21 26.66
CA VAL A 665 55.45 10.93 27.40
C VAL A 665 56.14 9.89 26.53
N ALA A 666 57.12 9.15 27.07
CA ALA A 666 57.93 8.22 26.27
C ALA A 666 57.20 6.90 25.92
N PHE A 667 56.18 6.51 26.69
CA PHE A 667 55.55 5.19 26.60
C PHE A 667 54.10 5.27 26.09
N ALA A 668 53.70 4.23 25.37
CA ALA A 668 52.34 4.01 24.91
C ALA A 668 51.70 2.89 25.74
N GLU A 669 50.37 2.88 25.81
CA GLU A 669 49.58 1.89 26.55
C GLU A 669 48.57 1.19 25.64
N ALA A 670 48.18 -0.02 26.05
CA ALA A 670 47.19 -0.83 25.35
C ALA A 670 45.82 -0.59 25.98
N LEU A 671 44.90 -0.02 25.20
CA LEU A 671 43.53 0.24 25.60
C LEU A 671 42.59 -0.67 24.84
N PHE A 672 41.67 -1.32 25.55
CA PHE A 672 40.57 -2.07 24.96
C PHE A 672 39.25 -1.53 25.49
N VAL A 673 38.39 -1.10 24.57
CA VAL A 673 37.03 -0.67 24.90
C VAL A 673 36.07 -1.73 24.35
N THR A 674 35.39 -2.43 25.25
CA THR A 674 34.40 -3.46 24.92
C THR A 674 33.03 -2.93 25.26
N ALA A 675 32.15 -2.87 24.27
CA ALA A 675 30.78 -2.42 24.44
C ALA A 675 29.82 -3.58 24.12
N VAL A 676 28.86 -3.84 25.01
CA VAL A 676 27.90 -4.94 24.90
C VAL A 676 26.49 -4.38 25.03
N GLY A 677 25.64 -4.66 24.04
CA GLY A 677 24.22 -4.34 24.07
C GLY A 677 23.36 -5.60 23.97
N ASN A 678 22.35 -5.71 24.84
CA ASN A 678 21.31 -6.73 24.73
C ASN A 678 20.24 -6.24 23.72
N GLY A 679 20.21 -6.88 22.56
CA GLY A 679 19.36 -6.55 21.44
C GLY A 679 19.72 -5.23 20.75
N LEU A 680 19.00 -4.92 19.67
CA LEU A 680 19.12 -3.63 18.98
C LEU A 680 18.78 -2.46 19.92
N VAL A 681 17.84 -2.64 20.85
CA VAL A 681 17.47 -1.61 21.84
C VAL A 681 18.62 -1.34 22.82
N GLY A 682 19.36 -2.37 23.24
CA GLY A 682 20.56 -2.18 24.06
C GLY A 682 21.66 -1.43 23.30
N MET A 683 21.81 -1.69 22.00
CA MET A 683 22.75 -0.95 21.15
C MET A 683 22.36 0.52 20.98
N LEU A 684 21.08 0.84 20.80
CA LEU A 684 20.60 2.23 20.74
C LEU A 684 20.85 2.99 22.05
N ASN A 685 20.81 2.29 23.18
CA ASN A 685 21.00 2.86 24.52
C ASN A 685 22.42 2.71 25.07
N LEU A 686 23.37 2.27 24.23
CA LEU A 686 24.73 1.92 24.61
C LEU A 686 25.51 3.16 25.06
N ASN A 687 25.58 3.36 26.38
CA ASN A 687 26.29 4.46 27.02
C ASN A 687 27.01 3.93 28.27
N ALA A 688 28.02 4.66 28.73
CA ALA A 688 28.71 4.36 29.97
C ALA A 688 27.77 4.44 31.18
N ASN A 689 27.91 3.50 32.11
CA ASN A 689 27.22 3.61 33.39
C ASN A 689 27.98 4.60 34.28
N CYS A 690 27.31 5.65 34.74
CA CYS A 690 27.89 6.66 35.63
C CYS A 690 27.28 6.67 37.04
N GLY A 691 26.42 5.69 37.34
CA GLY A 691 25.71 5.56 38.62
C GLY A 691 24.55 6.56 38.79
N PRO A 692 23.74 6.39 39.85
CA PRO A 692 22.52 7.18 40.08
C PRO A 692 22.76 8.65 40.52
N LEU A 693 24.00 9.04 40.79
CA LEU A 693 24.38 10.38 41.30
C LEU A 693 25.36 11.12 40.37
N ALA A 694 25.42 10.76 39.08
CA ALA A 694 26.32 11.42 38.14
C ALA A 694 26.01 12.92 38.04
N THR A 695 26.86 13.75 38.66
CA THR A 695 26.85 15.20 38.49
C THR A 695 28.00 15.60 37.56
N ALA A 696 27.89 16.76 36.91
CA ALA A 696 28.90 17.25 35.97
C ALA A 696 30.33 17.40 36.57
N SER A 697 30.48 17.33 37.90
CA SER A 697 31.75 17.52 38.62
C SER A 697 32.30 16.26 39.28
N SER A 698 31.56 15.14 39.29
CA SER A 698 32.00 13.89 39.93
C SER A 698 32.40 12.88 38.86
N GLY A 699 33.70 12.55 38.72
CA GLY A 699 34.22 11.54 37.78
C GLY A 699 33.81 10.09 38.11
N THR A 700 32.52 9.83 38.31
CA THR A 700 31.97 8.57 38.84
C THR A 700 31.87 7.45 37.81
N CYS A 701 31.87 7.74 36.51
CA CYS A 701 31.76 6.71 35.46
C CYS A 701 32.86 5.65 35.53
N GLY A 702 34.09 6.05 35.90
CA GLY A 702 35.19 5.11 36.11
C GLY A 702 34.98 4.14 37.27
N ASN A 703 34.14 4.48 38.25
CA ASN A 703 33.82 3.57 39.36
C ASN A 703 32.82 2.49 38.96
N TYR A 704 32.00 2.75 37.93
CA TYR A 704 30.95 1.85 37.42
C TYR A 704 31.33 1.18 36.09
N ASN A 705 32.61 1.25 35.69
CA ASN A 705 33.12 0.66 34.46
C ASN A 705 32.78 -0.82 34.31
N GLY A 706 32.25 -1.23 33.16
CA GLY A 706 31.83 -2.61 32.93
C GLY A 706 30.59 -3.02 33.71
N GLN A 707 29.99 -2.16 34.54
CA GLN A 707 28.70 -2.44 35.18
C GLN A 707 27.56 -2.17 34.21
N TRP A 708 26.60 -3.09 34.18
CA TRP A 708 25.39 -2.94 33.37
C TRP A 708 24.54 -1.75 33.82
N ARG A 709 23.90 -1.07 32.87
CA ARG A 709 23.15 0.16 33.14
C ARG A 709 21.89 -0.11 33.98
N SER A 710 21.22 -1.23 33.79
CA SER A 710 20.00 -1.56 34.54
C SER A 710 20.25 -2.02 35.98
N THR A 711 21.50 -2.36 36.34
CA THR A 711 21.85 -2.98 37.63
C THR A 711 22.37 -1.98 38.66
N THR A 712 21.96 -0.71 38.57
CA THR A 712 22.51 0.41 39.36
C THR A 712 22.18 0.35 40.86
N GLY A 713 23.14 0.75 41.69
CA GLY A 713 23.00 1.05 43.11
C GLY A 713 23.90 2.23 43.53
N ASN A 714 23.76 2.71 44.77
CA ASN A 714 24.50 3.86 45.31
C ASN A 714 26.04 3.63 45.42
N SER A 715 26.51 2.40 45.17
CA SER A 715 27.93 2.01 45.13
C SER A 715 28.15 1.02 43.97
N PRO A 716 29.34 1.00 43.35
CA PRO A 716 29.72 -0.06 42.40
C PRO A 716 29.55 -1.45 43.01
N ASP A 717 28.94 -2.36 42.26
CA ASP A 717 28.72 -3.75 42.68
C ASP A 717 29.56 -4.69 41.80
N THR A 718 30.68 -5.16 42.34
CA THR A 718 31.63 -6.01 41.62
C THR A 718 31.05 -7.36 41.20
N THR A 719 29.92 -7.78 41.77
CA THR A 719 29.23 -9.02 41.36
C THR A 719 28.38 -8.85 40.10
N LYS A 720 28.13 -7.60 39.68
CA LYS A 720 27.30 -7.23 38.52
C LYS A 720 28.09 -6.53 37.41
N MET A 721 29.41 -6.67 37.42
CA MET A 721 30.30 -6.12 36.40
C MET A 721 30.66 -7.19 35.36
N LEU A 722 30.65 -6.83 34.08
CA LEU A 722 31.17 -7.65 32.98
C LEU A 722 32.53 -8.22 33.31
N LYS A 723 33.43 -7.41 33.87
CA LYS A 723 34.75 -7.81 34.33
C LYS A 723 35.27 -6.78 35.33
N VAL A 724 36.05 -7.24 36.32
CA VAL A 724 36.87 -6.34 37.14
C VAL A 724 38.07 -5.89 36.30
N TYR A 725 38.12 -4.60 35.93
CA TYR A 725 39.11 -4.05 35.00
C TYR A 725 40.57 -4.24 35.43
N SER A 726 40.85 -4.44 36.74
CA SER A 726 42.18 -4.68 37.27
C SER A 726 42.61 -6.15 37.27
N ALA A 727 41.71 -7.08 36.90
CA ALA A 727 41.97 -8.50 36.91
C ALA A 727 42.57 -8.97 35.56
N VAL A 728 43.83 -9.41 35.60
CA VAL A 728 44.54 -9.99 34.45
C VAL A 728 44.09 -11.43 34.18
N HIS A 729 44.14 -11.85 32.92
CA HIS A 729 43.88 -13.22 32.48
C HIS A 729 42.48 -13.75 32.85
N GLN A 730 41.50 -12.86 32.97
CA GLN A 730 40.10 -13.21 33.21
C GLN A 730 39.23 -12.90 32.00
N ASP A 731 38.33 -13.84 31.70
CA ASP A 731 37.22 -13.65 30.76
C ASP A 731 36.10 -12.81 31.41
N LEU A 732 35.08 -12.45 30.63
CA LEU A 732 33.88 -11.77 31.11
C LEU A 732 33.08 -12.69 32.06
N GLN A 733 32.63 -12.14 33.18
CA GLN A 733 32.05 -12.86 34.33
C GLN A 733 30.52 -12.72 34.37
N TYR A 734 30.00 -11.49 34.53
CA TYR A 734 28.57 -11.24 34.72
C TYR A 734 27.93 -10.66 33.47
N PHE A 735 27.00 -11.41 32.90
CA PHE A 735 26.16 -10.92 31.80
C PHE A 735 24.72 -10.70 32.27
N SER A 736 24.21 -9.49 32.04
CA SER A 736 22.82 -9.15 32.32
C SER A 736 21.88 -9.97 31.42
N SER A 737 20.82 -10.49 32.03
CA SER A 737 19.66 -11.06 31.33
C SER A 737 18.54 -10.03 31.18
N VAL A 738 18.75 -8.76 31.56
CA VAL A 738 17.75 -7.70 31.45
C VAL A 738 17.60 -7.32 29.96
N PRO A 739 16.38 -7.38 29.40
CA PRO A 739 16.09 -7.00 28.02
C PRO A 739 16.46 -5.54 27.72
N GLY A 740 17.17 -5.29 26.61
CA GLY A 740 17.55 -3.93 26.21
C GLY A 740 18.65 -3.27 27.07
N ASP A 741 19.28 -4.02 27.98
CA ASP A 741 20.36 -3.52 28.83
C ASP A 741 21.67 -3.34 28.04
N SER A 742 22.58 -2.53 28.56
CA SER A 742 23.88 -2.29 27.94
C SER A 742 24.98 -2.08 28.97
N ALA A 743 26.22 -2.35 28.56
CA ALA A 743 27.40 -2.16 29.36
C ALA A 743 28.58 -1.73 28.49
N MET A 744 29.45 -0.90 29.06
CA MET A 744 30.69 -0.46 28.43
C MET A 744 31.84 -0.71 29.40
N LEU A 745 32.81 -1.48 28.96
CA LEU A 745 34.02 -1.86 29.69
C LEU A 745 35.23 -1.20 29.02
N VAL A 746 36.02 -0.51 29.83
CA VAL A 746 37.28 0.13 29.41
C VAL A 746 38.41 -0.50 30.22
N GLU A 747 39.40 -1.06 29.53
CA GLU A 747 40.56 -1.71 30.11
C GLU A 747 41.84 -1.07 29.58
N GLY A 748 42.68 -0.56 30.48
CA GLY A 748 43.99 -0.01 30.17
C GLY A 748 45.10 -0.88 30.76
N TRP A 749 46.02 -1.33 29.92
CA TRP A 749 47.13 -2.21 30.30
C TRP A 749 48.47 -1.61 29.86
N GLY A 750 49.45 -1.62 30.76
CA GLY A 750 50.73 -0.98 30.50
C GLY A 750 51.78 -1.23 31.58
N TYR A 751 52.87 -0.46 31.51
CA TYR A 751 54.07 -0.62 32.33
C TYR A 751 54.44 0.65 33.12
N GLY A 752 53.44 1.53 33.36
CA GLY A 752 53.62 2.78 34.09
C GLY A 752 54.18 3.95 33.25
N ALA A 753 54.13 5.15 33.83
CA ALA A 753 54.51 6.41 33.16
C ALA A 753 56.03 6.57 32.88
N ASP A 754 56.86 5.78 33.56
CA ASP A 754 58.32 5.73 33.45
C ASP A 754 58.84 4.44 32.77
N GLY A 755 57.93 3.52 32.37
CA GLY A 755 58.28 2.20 31.86
C GLY A 755 58.82 1.24 32.93
N THR A 756 58.81 1.66 34.21
CA THR A 756 59.43 0.94 35.34
C THR A 756 58.54 0.75 36.58
N GLY A 757 57.34 1.35 36.69
CA GLY A 757 56.40 1.14 37.81
C GLY A 757 55.25 0.20 37.44
N VAL A 758 55.06 -0.97 38.08
CA VAL A 758 55.03 -1.29 39.53
C VAL A 758 55.84 -2.57 39.86
N PRO A 759 56.38 -2.75 41.08
CA PRO A 759 57.75 -2.35 41.46
C PRO A 759 58.84 -2.93 40.53
N ALA A 760 59.95 -2.20 40.40
CA ALA A 760 61.16 -2.55 39.64
C ALA A 760 61.84 -3.90 40.02
N SER A 761 61.24 -4.69 40.92
CA SER A 761 61.67 -6.05 41.26
C SER A 761 60.96 -7.17 40.49
N SER A 762 59.98 -6.90 39.60
CA SER A 762 59.21 -7.99 38.94
C SER A 762 58.92 -7.88 37.44
N GLY A 763 59.17 -6.77 36.74
CA GLY A 763 58.99 -6.70 35.27
C GLY A 763 57.55 -6.97 34.77
N ASN A 764 56.54 -6.80 35.63
CA ASN A 764 55.15 -7.18 35.36
C ASN A 764 54.29 -6.00 34.90
N MET A 765 53.43 -6.27 33.92
CA MET A 765 52.36 -5.38 33.42
C MET A 765 51.26 -5.21 34.48
N GLY A 766 50.66 -4.02 34.56
CA GLY A 766 49.55 -3.73 35.49
C GLY A 766 48.47 -2.82 34.88
N PRO A 767 47.31 -2.70 35.55
CA PRO A 767 46.27 -1.73 35.18
C PRO A 767 46.82 -0.31 35.32
N THR A 768 46.57 0.54 34.33
CA THR A 768 47.29 1.82 34.21
C THR A 768 46.57 3.01 34.86
N VAL A 769 47.32 4.07 35.19
CA VAL A 769 46.79 5.34 35.70
C VAL A 769 45.96 6.09 34.66
N VAL A 770 46.12 5.75 33.38
CA VAL A 770 45.42 6.36 32.24
C VAL A 770 43.95 6.02 32.24
N TYR A 771 43.58 4.90 32.85
CA TYR A 771 42.21 4.47 33.04
C TYR A 771 41.28 5.58 33.58
N SER A 772 41.67 6.28 34.64
CA SER A 772 40.84 7.34 35.25
C SER A 772 40.76 8.59 34.38
N ALA A 773 41.83 8.92 33.65
CA ALA A 773 41.89 10.04 32.72
C ALA A 773 41.15 9.77 31.39
N LEU A 774 41.02 8.51 30.98
CA LEU A 774 40.28 8.13 29.77
C LEU A 774 38.77 8.30 29.96
N TRP A 775 38.26 8.03 31.15
CA TRP A 775 36.83 8.24 31.43
C TRP A 775 36.42 9.71 31.31
N SER A 776 37.27 10.64 31.75
CA SER A 776 37.04 12.09 31.57
C SER A 776 37.22 12.55 30.13
N LEU A 777 37.94 11.81 29.28
CA LEU A 777 37.96 12.06 27.84
C LEU A 777 36.76 11.47 27.10
N LEU A 778 36.30 10.29 27.52
CA LEU A 778 35.26 9.54 26.81
C LEU A 778 33.88 10.12 27.10
N VAL A 779 33.63 10.47 28.36
CA VAL A 779 32.36 11.05 28.83
C VAL A 779 32.69 12.24 29.75
N PRO A 780 33.11 13.39 29.18
CA PRO A 780 33.46 14.57 29.97
C PRO A 780 32.26 15.18 30.70
N GLN A 781 31.04 14.99 30.17
CA GLN A 781 29.80 15.50 30.74
C GLN A 781 28.75 14.38 30.86
N PRO A 782 28.75 13.62 31.97
CA PRO A 782 27.89 12.45 32.11
C PRO A 782 26.39 12.79 32.19
N THR A 783 26.02 14.05 32.44
CA THR A 783 24.62 14.49 32.53
C THR A 783 23.95 14.71 31.18
N ILE A 784 24.71 14.91 30.11
CA ILE A 784 24.19 15.22 28.76
C ILE A 784 24.82 14.38 27.64
N SER A 785 25.67 13.41 27.97
CA SER A 785 26.25 12.47 26.99
C SER A 785 25.21 11.53 26.41
N TYR A 786 25.19 11.43 25.09
CA TYR A 786 24.44 10.39 24.38
C TYR A 786 25.26 9.09 24.28
N GLY A 787 24.63 8.02 23.78
CA GLY A 787 25.32 6.75 23.57
C GLY A 787 26.25 6.76 22.34
N LEU A 788 26.86 5.61 22.07
CA LEU A 788 27.68 5.38 20.86
C LEU A 788 26.88 5.52 19.56
N ILE A 789 25.55 5.40 19.63
CA ILE A 789 24.67 5.67 18.49
C ILE A 789 24.24 7.14 18.54
N PRO A 790 24.35 7.88 17.41
CA PRO A 790 23.97 9.27 17.34
C PRO A 790 22.55 9.57 17.86
N PRO A 791 22.35 10.68 18.60
CA PRO A 791 21.09 11.00 19.27
C PRO A 791 19.89 11.10 18.32
N VAL A 792 20.07 11.63 17.11
CA VAL A 792 18.99 11.70 16.12
C VAL A 792 18.44 10.31 15.74
N ILE A 793 19.26 9.27 15.82
CA ILE A 793 18.86 7.88 15.59
C ILE A 793 18.36 7.26 16.90
N SER A 794 19.13 7.39 17.99
CA SER A 794 18.81 6.72 19.26
C SER A 794 17.51 7.23 19.90
N GLN A 795 17.23 8.54 19.85
CA GLN A 795 16.03 9.13 20.44
C GLN A 795 14.76 8.82 19.67
N ASN A 796 14.87 8.51 18.37
CA ASN A 796 13.72 8.13 17.55
C ASN A 796 13.58 6.58 17.43
N GLY A 797 14.59 5.81 17.85
CA GLY A 797 14.69 4.37 17.63
C GLY A 797 13.62 3.51 18.30
N TYR A 798 12.79 4.06 19.19
CA TYR A 798 11.67 3.34 19.81
C TYR A 798 10.69 2.78 18.77
N VAL A 799 10.49 3.44 17.62
CA VAL A 799 9.63 2.92 16.54
C VAL A 799 10.06 1.56 15.99
N LEU A 800 11.31 1.14 16.17
CA LEU A 800 11.76 -0.20 15.80
C LEU A 800 11.12 -1.28 16.68
N GLN A 801 10.79 -0.94 17.93
CA GLN A 801 10.09 -1.85 18.86
C GLN A 801 8.66 -2.10 18.39
N LEU A 802 8.03 -1.10 17.74
CA LEU A 802 6.68 -1.18 17.18
C LEU A 802 6.60 -2.14 15.98
N LEU A 803 7.71 -2.56 15.38
CA LEU A 803 7.73 -3.64 14.39
C LEU A 803 7.36 -4.99 15.02
N GLY A 804 7.54 -5.17 16.33
CA GLY A 804 7.08 -6.37 17.03
C GLY A 804 5.62 -6.29 17.41
N PHE A 805 5.36 -5.44 18.39
CA PHE A 805 4.07 -5.29 19.05
C PHE A 805 3.72 -3.83 19.17
N LEU A 806 2.44 -3.54 18.95
CA LEU A 806 1.88 -2.21 19.11
C LEU A 806 1.34 -2.05 20.53
N PRO A 807 1.36 -0.83 21.11
CA PRO A 807 0.78 -0.58 22.41
C PRO A 807 -0.72 -0.93 22.41
N ALA A 808 -1.20 -1.47 23.53
CA ALA A 808 -2.62 -1.75 23.70
C ALA A 808 -3.43 -0.46 23.56
N THR A 809 -4.54 -0.53 22.82
CA THR A 809 -5.43 0.61 22.63
C THR A 809 -6.14 0.94 23.94
N SER A 810 -5.76 2.02 24.61
CA SER A 810 -6.48 2.47 25.81
C SER A 810 -7.51 3.54 25.47
N THR A 811 -8.80 3.20 25.52
CA THR A 811 -9.88 4.19 25.51
C THR A 811 -10.15 4.78 26.90
N ASP A 812 -9.41 4.32 27.91
CA ASP A 812 -9.58 4.72 29.31
C ASP A 812 -8.57 5.81 29.68
N THR A 813 -9.05 7.04 29.83
CA THR A 813 -8.27 8.20 30.27
C THR A 813 -7.60 8.02 31.63
N SER A 814 -8.03 7.04 32.43
CA SER A 814 -7.42 6.70 33.73
C SER A 814 -6.33 5.62 33.66
N SER A 815 -6.14 4.99 32.50
CA SER A 815 -5.11 3.95 32.34
C SER A 815 -3.69 4.50 32.54
N SER A 816 -2.80 3.63 33.03
CA SER A 816 -1.38 3.95 33.22
C SER A 816 -0.68 4.35 31.91
N ILE A 817 -1.14 3.86 30.74
CA ILE A 817 -0.60 4.24 29.42
C ILE A 817 -0.85 5.72 29.11
N ASN A 818 -1.96 6.29 29.59
CA ASN A 818 -2.36 7.67 29.32
C ASN A 818 -1.74 8.67 30.32
N THR A 819 -1.27 8.20 31.48
CA THR A 819 -0.63 9.04 32.52
C THR A 819 0.88 8.81 32.63
N ALA A 820 1.44 7.84 31.92
CA ALA A 820 2.86 7.53 31.94
C ALA A 820 3.72 8.67 31.37
N THR A 821 4.83 8.94 32.08
CA THR A 821 5.94 9.79 31.63
C THR A 821 7.04 9.01 30.92
N THR A 822 6.94 7.68 30.90
CA THR A 822 7.93 6.75 30.30
C THR A 822 7.27 5.87 29.26
N SER A 823 7.96 5.59 28.15
CA SER A 823 7.46 4.76 27.06
C SER A 823 6.94 3.39 27.54
N PRO A 824 5.98 2.78 26.81
CA PRO A 824 5.45 1.46 27.15
C PRO A 824 6.55 0.42 27.40
N ALA A 825 6.31 -0.47 28.36
CA ALA A 825 7.27 -1.52 28.71
C ALA A 825 7.51 -2.47 27.52
N PRO A 826 8.75 -2.96 27.33
CA PRO A 826 9.09 -3.84 26.22
C PRO A 826 8.35 -5.19 26.32
N VAL A 827 7.87 -5.69 25.19
CA VAL A 827 7.28 -7.04 25.08
C VAL A 827 8.42 -8.03 24.84
N THR A 828 8.84 -8.74 25.88
CA THR A 828 10.00 -9.65 25.81
C THR A 828 9.56 -11.08 25.44
N PRO A 829 10.46 -11.92 24.91
CA PRO A 829 10.15 -13.32 24.61
C PRO A 829 9.60 -14.12 25.80
N ASP A 830 9.98 -13.81 27.04
CA ASP A 830 9.51 -14.53 28.23
C ASP A 830 8.14 -14.03 28.72
N LEU A 831 7.83 -12.75 28.50
CA LEU A 831 6.51 -12.15 28.76
C LEU A 831 5.41 -12.71 27.84
N PHE A 832 5.81 -13.26 26.69
CA PHE A 832 4.97 -13.98 25.75
C PHE A 832 4.26 -15.17 26.43
N ASN A 833 5.02 -16.13 26.97
CA ASN A 833 4.51 -17.41 27.51
C ASN A 833 3.61 -17.27 28.75
N ALA A 834 3.67 -16.14 29.46
CA ALA A 834 2.89 -15.92 30.66
C ALA A 834 1.49 -15.32 30.38
N ASN A 835 1.29 -14.69 29.21
CA ASN A 835 0.12 -13.84 28.92
C ASN A 835 -0.24 -13.81 27.42
N ASP A 836 -0.26 -14.97 26.74
CA ASP A 836 -0.60 -15.06 25.31
C ASP A 836 -1.96 -14.43 24.96
N THR A 837 -2.90 -14.35 25.90
CA THR A 837 -4.20 -13.68 25.67
C THR A 837 -4.13 -12.15 25.68
N VAL A 838 -3.08 -11.55 26.24
CA VAL A 838 -2.97 -10.10 26.47
C VAL A 838 -2.22 -9.40 25.34
N TYR A 839 -1.04 -9.91 24.96
CA TYR A 839 -0.18 -9.22 23.98
C TYR A 839 -0.36 -9.71 22.55
N TRP A 840 -0.78 -10.97 22.36
CA TRP A 840 -0.97 -11.56 21.03
C TRP A 840 -1.86 -10.65 20.16
N PRO A 841 -3.06 -10.20 20.57
CA PRO A 841 -3.92 -9.38 19.69
C PRO A 841 -3.26 -8.12 19.09
N TYR A 842 -2.22 -7.58 19.74
CA TYR A 842 -1.52 -6.34 19.37
C TYR A 842 -0.22 -6.54 18.56
N ARG A 843 0.05 -7.74 18.04
CA ARG A 843 1.16 -7.96 17.10
C ARG A 843 1.05 -7.03 15.90
N ASN A 844 2.19 -6.48 15.46
CA ASN A 844 2.22 -5.68 14.25
C ASN A 844 2.17 -6.58 13.01
N ARG A 845 1.00 -6.61 12.37
CA ARG A 845 0.74 -7.51 11.22
C ARG A 845 1.33 -7.01 9.91
N PHE A 846 1.95 -5.83 9.86
CA PHE A 846 2.75 -5.39 8.70
C PHE A 846 4.12 -6.06 8.62
N THR A 847 4.66 -6.49 9.75
CA THR A 847 6.06 -6.90 9.84
C THR A 847 6.43 -8.12 8.99
N PRO A 848 5.56 -9.13 8.83
CA PRO A 848 5.80 -10.22 7.86
C PRO A 848 6.03 -9.72 6.43
N PHE A 849 5.31 -8.68 5.99
CA PHE A 849 5.46 -8.08 4.67
C PHE A 849 6.77 -7.31 4.53
N VAL A 850 7.14 -6.57 5.58
CA VAL A 850 8.44 -5.88 5.65
C VAL A 850 9.58 -6.90 5.59
N ALA A 851 9.48 -8.02 6.30
CA ALA A 851 10.49 -9.08 6.27
C ALA A 851 10.58 -9.77 4.90
N ALA A 852 9.45 -10.04 4.26
CA ALA A 852 9.40 -10.62 2.92
C ALA A 852 10.02 -9.71 1.85
N LEU A 853 9.73 -8.40 1.92
CA LEU A 853 10.32 -7.38 1.06
C LEU A 853 11.81 -7.18 1.35
N ALA A 854 12.21 -7.18 2.62
CA ALA A 854 13.62 -7.12 3.00
C ALA A 854 14.39 -8.31 2.40
N LYS A 855 13.83 -9.53 2.49
CA LYS A 855 14.44 -10.72 1.91
C LYS A 855 14.57 -10.63 0.39
N SER A 856 13.54 -10.16 -0.33
CA SER A 856 13.59 -10.04 -1.79
C SER A 856 14.67 -9.07 -2.27
N VAL A 857 14.85 -7.95 -1.55
CA VAL A 857 15.94 -7.00 -1.79
C VAL A 857 17.31 -7.62 -1.50
N LEU A 858 17.46 -8.31 -0.36
CA LEU A 858 18.75 -8.80 0.13
C LEU A 858 19.28 -10.03 -0.59
N ASP A 859 18.42 -10.93 -1.05
CA ASP A 859 18.84 -12.10 -1.83
C ASP A 859 19.55 -11.70 -3.15
N LYS A 860 19.37 -10.46 -3.61
CA LYS A 860 20.03 -9.89 -4.81
C LYS A 860 21.32 -9.15 -4.50
N VAL A 861 21.58 -8.83 -3.24
CA VAL A 861 22.87 -8.30 -2.78
C VAL A 861 23.89 -9.43 -2.71
N SER A 862 23.49 -10.60 -2.19
CA SER A 862 24.36 -11.76 -2.06
C SER A 862 24.84 -12.28 -3.43
N GLY A 863 26.15 -12.26 -3.65
CA GLY A 863 26.78 -12.78 -4.88
C GLY A 863 27.25 -11.72 -5.88
N GLN A 864 27.09 -10.42 -5.58
CA GLN A 864 27.65 -9.37 -6.41
C GLN A 864 29.18 -9.28 -6.26
N THR A 865 29.92 -9.50 -7.35
CA THR A 865 31.39 -9.40 -7.40
C THR A 865 31.89 -8.21 -8.23
N THR A 866 30.99 -7.28 -8.58
CA THR A 866 31.29 -6.14 -9.46
C THR A 866 32.05 -5.03 -8.72
N ALA A 867 32.88 -4.28 -9.46
CA ALA A 867 33.68 -3.18 -8.90
C ALA A 867 32.82 -2.05 -8.26
N THR A 868 31.58 -1.91 -8.72
CA THR A 868 30.55 -1.00 -8.20
C THR A 868 29.34 -1.84 -7.75
N PRO A 869 29.33 -2.33 -6.50
CA PRO A 869 28.21 -3.12 -6.00
C PRO A 869 26.94 -2.27 -5.97
N GLN A 870 25.86 -2.85 -6.46
CA GLN A 870 24.56 -2.22 -6.62
C GLN A 870 23.76 -2.44 -5.33
N ASN A 871 23.22 -1.36 -4.76
CA ASN A 871 22.43 -1.44 -3.52
C ASN A 871 20.92 -1.37 -3.83
N PRO A 872 20.21 -2.50 -3.96
CA PRO A 872 18.76 -2.52 -4.20
C PRO A 872 17.96 -1.98 -3.00
N VAL A 873 18.55 -1.86 -1.81
CA VAL A 873 17.91 -1.25 -0.61
C VAL A 873 17.58 0.22 -0.84
N THR A 874 18.23 0.88 -1.82
CA THR A 874 17.97 2.28 -2.18
C THR A 874 16.53 2.54 -2.64
N ILE A 875 15.79 1.52 -3.09
CA ILE A 875 14.37 1.67 -3.43
C ILE A 875 13.53 2.01 -2.19
N LEU A 876 13.87 1.43 -1.03
CA LEU A 876 13.21 1.68 0.24
C LEU A 876 13.56 3.07 0.78
N SER A 877 14.82 3.49 0.62
CA SER A 877 15.24 4.83 1.07
C SER A 877 14.68 5.95 0.19
N ARG A 878 14.51 5.73 -1.13
CA ARG A 878 13.79 6.65 -2.03
C ARG A 878 12.33 6.80 -1.65
N LEU A 879 11.65 5.69 -1.32
CA LEU A 879 10.27 5.75 -0.81
C LEU A 879 10.21 6.51 0.52
N ALA A 880 11.17 6.27 1.41
CA ALA A 880 11.26 6.97 2.70
C ALA A 880 11.54 8.46 2.55
N GLU A 881 12.43 8.87 1.64
CA GLU A 881 12.64 10.27 1.28
C GLU A 881 11.34 10.91 0.80
N LEU A 882 10.67 10.30 -0.19
CA LEU A 882 9.44 10.81 -0.78
C LEU A 882 8.36 11.07 0.28
N LEU A 883 8.12 10.09 1.15
CA LEU A 883 7.09 10.17 2.18
C LEU A 883 7.48 11.09 3.35
N SER A 884 8.76 11.42 3.49
CA SER A 884 9.27 12.32 4.55
C SER A 884 9.43 13.78 4.11
N ARG A 885 9.35 14.13 2.82
CA ARG A 885 9.39 15.55 2.38
C ARG A 885 8.31 16.38 3.07
N PRO A 886 8.61 17.57 3.65
CA PRO A 886 9.84 18.38 3.52
C PRO A 886 10.86 18.22 4.67
N TYR A 887 10.76 17.18 5.49
CA TYR A 887 11.65 17.00 6.64
C TYR A 887 13.10 16.84 6.23
N ALA A 888 13.36 16.15 5.13
CA ALA A 888 14.69 16.01 4.55
C ALA A 888 15.13 17.31 3.84
N PHE A 889 16.37 17.72 4.07
CA PHE A 889 17.00 18.82 3.34
C PHE A 889 18.51 18.60 3.18
N TYR A 890 19.12 19.26 2.20
CA TYR A 890 20.55 19.20 1.94
C TYR A 890 21.15 20.59 2.13
N GLY A 891 22.05 20.72 3.10
CA GLY A 891 22.60 22.03 3.48
C GLY A 891 23.90 21.91 4.27
N PRO A 892 24.60 23.04 4.50
CA PRO A 892 25.87 23.07 5.23
C PRO A 892 25.74 22.53 6.65
N ASP A 893 26.77 21.88 7.14
CA ASP A 893 26.89 21.51 8.56
C ASP A 893 27.02 22.77 9.43
N THR A 894 26.02 23.02 10.27
CA THR A 894 25.97 24.17 11.19
C THR A 894 26.30 23.81 12.64
N THR A 895 26.92 22.65 12.87
CA THR A 895 27.32 22.15 14.20
C THR A 895 27.95 23.23 15.09
N ASN A 896 27.50 23.30 16.35
CA ASN A 896 28.07 24.18 17.38
C ASN A 896 29.41 23.61 17.89
N GLY A 897 30.47 23.79 17.12
CA GLY A 897 31.82 23.38 17.51
C GLY A 897 32.56 24.49 18.27
N THR A 898 33.58 24.11 19.05
CA THR A 898 34.50 25.04 19.74
C THR A 898 35.22 25.97 18.76
N VAL A 899 35.43 25.51 17.52
CA VAL A 899 36.01 26.28 16.40
C VAL A 899 35.14 26.07 15.16
N THR A 900 34.49 27.13 14.67
CA THR A 900 33.63 27.09 13.49
C THR A 900 34.41 26.58 12.27
N ASN A 901 33.82 25.64 11.51
CA ASN A 901 34.40 25.18 10.25
C ASN A 901 34.28 26.30 9.20
N PRO A 902 35.40 26.81 8.63
CA PRO A 902 35.35 27.92 7.67
C PRO A 902 34.74 27.52 6.32
N THR A 903 34.75 26.23 5.98
CA THR A 903 34.15 25.69 4.75
C THR A 903 33.36 24.42 5.11
N PRO A 904 32.19 24.56 5.74
CA PRO A 904 31.39 23.41 6.17
C PRO A 904 30.90 22.62 4.95
N PRO A 905 31.09 21.29 4.91
CA PRO A 905 30.54 20.47 3.85
C PRO A 905 29.00 20.48 3.93
N SER A 906 28.33 20.36 2.79
CA SER A 906 26.88 20.13 2.76
C SER A 906 26.57 18.65 3.00
N ILE A 907 25.60 18.42 3.88
CA ILE A 907 25.19 17.09 4.35
C ILE A 907 23.66 16.93 4.25
N TYR A 908 23.17 15.69 4.13
CA TYR A 908 21.76 15.38 4.27
C TYR A 908 21.34 15.51 5.73
N GLN A 909 20.25 16.24 5.96
CA GLN A 909 19.77 16.58 7.28
C GLN A 909 18.26 16.40 7.39
N ILE A 910 17.80 16.32 8.63
CA ILE A 910 16.37 16.33 8.97
C ILE A 910 16.05 17.55 9.82
N ARG A 911 14.89 18.14 9.57
CA ARG A 911 14.31 19.22 10.38
C ARG A 911 13.81 18.66 11.71
N ILE A 912 14.50 19.06 12.77
CA ILE A 912 14.26 18.63 14.14
C ILE A 912 13.92 19.84 15.03
N ASN A 913 13.26 19.59 16.14
CA ASN A 913 12.72 20.64 17.00
C ASN A 913 13.83 21.43 17.73
N GLY A 914 13.75 22.76 17.73
CA GLY A 914 14.51 23.58 18.69
C GLY A 914 16.05 23.64 18.52
N ILE A 915 16.67 22.96 17.54
CA ILE A 915 18.14 23.01 17.37
C ILE A 915 18.57 24.14 16.44
N THR A 916 19.33 25.10 16.98
CA THR A 916 19.93 26.21 16.22
C THR A 916 21.10 25.76 15.30
N TYR A 917 21.75 24.63 15.62
CA TYR A 917 23.05 24.22 15.06
C TYR A 917 23.03 22.86 14.32
N GLY A 918 21.90 22.47 13.73
CA GLY A 918 21.77 21.23 12.94
C GLY A 918 21.79 19.93 13.76
N LEU A 919 21.61 18.78 13.09
CA LEU A 919 21.45 17.46 13.74
C LEU A 919 22.71 16.92 14.42
N ARG A 920 23.88 17.48 14.14
CA ARG A 920 25.17 17.13 14.75
C ARG A 920 25.46 18.02 15.98
N ASN A 921 24.45 18.46 16.73
CA ASN A 921 24.65 19.36 17.89
C ASN A 921 24.81 18.59 19.22
N PRO A 922 26.03 18.32 19.72
CA PRO A 922 26.25 17.45 20.87
C PRO A 922 25.59 17.94 22.17
N SER A 923 25.27 19.24 22.27
CA SER A 923 24.65 19.85 23.46
C SER A 923 23.12 20.00 23.38
N GLY A 924 22.46 19.52 22.31
CA GLY A 924 20.99 19.50 22.24
C GLY A 924 20.41 18.59 23.33
N GLY A 925 19.19 18.85 23.80
CA GLY A 925 18.43 17.98 24.70
C GLY A 925 17.69 16.86 23.97
N VAL A 926 17.14 15.90 24.72
CA VAL A 926 16.45 14.72 24.15
C VAL A 926 15.27 15.09 23.24
N SER A 927 14.47 16.09 23.63
CA SER A 927 13.34 16.59 22.83
C SER A 927 13.76 17.23 21.51
N ASP A 928 14.98 17.75 21.45
CA ASP A 928 15.43 18.58 20.35
C ASP A 928 15.78 17.73 19.11
N TYR A 929 16.00 16.43 19.31
CA TYR A 929 16.26 15.46 18.24
C TYR A 929 15.00 14.83 17.64
N GLN A 930 13.82 15.22 18.12
CA GLN A 930 12.55 14.79 17.55
C GLN A 930 12.21 15.63 16.31
N PRO A 931 11.44 15.07 15.35
CA PRO A 931 11.07 15.81 14.14
C PRO A 931 10.26 17.06 14.47
N ASP A 932 10.55 18.16 13.76
CA ASP A 932 9.87 19.44 13.97
C ASP A 932 8.39 19.37 13.55
N ASP A 933 7.49 19.70 14.45
CA ASP A 933 6.05 19.57 14.24
C ASP A 933 5.39 20.73 13.49
N THR A 934 6.16 21.78 13.22
CA THR A 934 5.75 22.91 12.36
C THR A 934 5.64 22.51 10.89
N PHE A 935 6.34 21.44 10.48
CA PHE A 935 6.26 20.88 9.13
C PHE A 935 5.21 19.77 9.03
N ARG A 936 4.72 19.58 7.81
CA ARG A 936 3.71 18.56 7.44
C ARG A 936 4.24 17.80 6.24
N SER A 937 4.54 16.51 6.42
CA SER A 937 4.88 15.61 5.32
C SER A 937 3.64 15.19 4.52
N PHE A 938 3.86 14.58 3.36
CA PHE A 938 2.76 13.98 2.59
C PHE A 938 2.03 12.92 3.42
N LEU A 939 2.79 12.08 4.14
CA LEU A 939 2.26 11.10 5.06
C LEU A 939 1.46 11.73 6.22
N SER A 940 1.91 12.87 6.75
CA SER A 940 1.16 13.62 7.76
C SER A 940 -0.20 14.08 7.24
N ILE A 941 -0.29 14.57 6.01
CA ILE A 941 -1.57 14.99 5.41
C ILE A 941 -2.50 13.80 5.16
N LEU A 942 -1.95 12.64 4.81
CA LEU A 942 -2.73 11.42 4.63
C LEU A 942 -3.23 10.84 5.96
N THR A 943 -2.48 10.99 7.05
CA THR A 943 -2.86 10.47 8.37
C THR A 943 -3.88 11.36 9.08
N GLU A 944 -3.77 12.69 8.94
CA GLU A 944 -4.60 13.65 9.67
C GLU A 944 -4.72 14.99 8.95
N ASN A 945 -5.85 15.67 9.12
CA ASN A 945 -6.05 17.04 8.64
C ASN A 945 -5.25 18.03 9.50
N THR A 946 -5.41 17.92 10.82
CA THR A 946 -4.68 18.69 11.83
C THR A 946 -3.89 17.73 12.72
N ARG A 947 -2.73 18.19 13.23
CA ARG A 947 -1.88 17.37 14.09
C ARG A 947 -2.69 16.83 15.28
N ARG A 948 -2.56 15.53 15.57
CA ARG A 948 -3.22 14.79 16.67
C ARG A 948 -4.72 14.58 16.49
N PHE A 949 -5.25 14.45 15.28
CA PHE A 949 -6.69 14.16 15.09
C PHE A 949 -6.99 12.83 14.42
N GLN A 950 -6.05 12.28 13.64
CA GLN A 950 -6.24 11.02 12.88
C GLN A 950 -7.51 11.02 12.02
N ASP A 951 -7.85 12.18 11.47
CA ASP A 951 -9.03 12.38 10.63
C ASP A 951 -8.68 12.42 9.14
N GLY A 952 -7.53 11.85 8.75
CA GLY A 952 -7.06 11.75 7.37
C GLY A 952 -7.50 10.46 6.67
N MET A 953 -7.14 10.35 5.39
CA MET A 953 -7.53 9.23 4.53
C MET A 953 -6.95 7.88 4.99
N LEU A 954 -5.74 7.85 5.56
CA LEU A 954 -5.15 6.62 6.10
C LEU A 954 -5.92 6.08 7.32
N ASN A 955 -6.60 6.93 8.09
CA ASN A 955 -7.49 6.48 9.16
C ASN A 955 -8.78 5.84 8.63
N LEU A 956 -9.26 6.26 7.46
CA LEU A 956 -10.37 5.59 6.78
C LEU A 956 -9.91 4.24 6.24
N ILE A 957 -8.76 4.19 5.58
CA ILE A 957 -8.17 2.93 5.07
C ILE A 957 -7.95 1.95 6.22
N SER A 958 -7.47 2.41 7.38
CA SER A 958 -7.27 1.59 8.58
C SER A 958 -8.56 0.99 9.16
N LYS A 959 -9.74 1.33 8.61
CA LYS A 959 -11.03 0.76 8.99
C LYS A 959 -11.60 -0.23 7.96
N THR A 960 -10.88 -0.44 6.86
CA THR A 960 -11.31 -1.28 5.72
C THR A 960 -10.60 -2.64 5.70
N ARG A 961 -10.75 -3.38 4.60
CA ARG A 961 -9.99 -4.60 4.29
C ARG A 961 -9.08 -4.46 3.06
N LEU A 962 -8.78 -3.22 2.64
CA LEU A 962 -8.03 -2.94 1.43
C LEU A 962 -6.60 -3.50 1.48
N VAL A 963 -5.87 -3.24 2.55
CA VAL A 963 -4.46 -3.64 2.73
C VAL A 963 -4.37 -5.14 3.04
N SER A 964 -5.29 -5.66 3.85
CA SER A 964 -5.42 -7.09 4.11
C SER A 964 -5.79 -7.88 2.84
N GLY A 965 -6.63 -7.31 1.97
CA GLY A 965 -6.98 -7.91 0.66
C GLY A 965 -5.79 -7.97 -0.28
N LEU A 966 -5.00 -6.89 -0.37
CA LEU A 966 -3.74 -6.87 -1.12
C LEU A 966 -2.74 -7.89 -0.57
N ALA A 967 -2.57 -7.92 0.74
CA ALA A 967 -1.73 -8.89 1.43
C ALA A 967 -2.15 -10.34 1.16
N GLN A 968 -3.44 -10.61 1.17
CA GLN A 968 -4.00 -11.92 0.87
C GLN A 968 -3.71 -12.31 -0.58
N PHE A 969 -3.96 -11.40 -1.50
CA PHE A 969 -3.68 -11.58 -2.92
C PHE A 969 -2.20 -11.92 -3.17
N LEU A 970 -1.27 -11.16 -2.58
CA LEU A 970 0.17 -11.40 -2.70
C LEU A 970 0.63 -12.71 -2.06
N ALA A 971 0.10 -13.06 -0.89
CA ALA A 971 0.42 -14.32 -0.22
C ALA A 971 -0.02 -15.53 -1.05
N GLN A 972 -1.21 -15.47 -1.64
CA GLN A 972 -1.76 -16.54 -2.49
C GLN A 972 -1.01 -16.66 -3.82
N LEU A 973 -0.63 -15.53 -4.41
CA LEU A 973 0.25 -15.49 -5.58
C LEU A 973 1.61 -16.16 -5.34
N GLY A 974 2.15 -16.05 -4.12
CA GLY A 974 3.38 -16.70 -3.71
C GLY A 974 3.25 -18.20 -3.41
N ASP A 975 2.04 -18.76 -3.48
CA ASP A 975 1.81 -20.18 -3.25
C ASP A 975 2.35 -21.05 -4.38
N ALA A 976 3.10 -22.09 -4.03
CA ALA A 976 3.60 -23.08 -4.97
C ALA A 976 2.45 -23.80 -5.68
N SER A 977 1.28 -23.91 -5.03
CA SER A 977 0.06 -24.43 -5.65
C SER A 977 -0.45 -23.56 -6.82
N HIS A 978 -0.12 -22.26 -6.82
CA HIS A 978 -0.53 -21.26 -7.82
C HIS A 978 0.61 -20.80 -8.74
N ALA A 979 1.70 -21.57 -8.85
CA ALA A 979 2.90 -21.16 -9.59
C ALA A 979 2.69 -20.89 -11.09
N ASP A 980 1.77 -21.61 -11.74
CA ASP A 980 1.31 -21.38 -13.11
C ASP A 980 0.54 -20.06 -13.25
N SER A 981 -0.35 -19.73 -12.30
CA SER A 981 -1.03 -18.42 -12.24
C SER A 981 -0.02 -17.29 -12.13
N PHE A 982 0.94 -17.44 -11.21
CA PHE A 982 1.99 -16.45 -10.99
C PHE A 982 2.87 -16.23 -12.23
N ALA A 983 3.25 -17.31 -12.91
CA ALA A 983 4.07 -17.27 -14.12
C ALA A 983 3.40 -16.51 -15.29
N LEU A 984 2.08 -16.35 -15.24
CA LEU A 984 1.31 -15.56 -16.21
C LEU A 984 1.09 -14.12 -15.74
N ILE A 985 0.81 -13.91 -14.44
CA ILE A 985 0.49 -12.58 -13.88
C ILE A 985 1.71 -11.66 -13.81
N ALA A 986 2.88 -12.15 -13.39
CA ALA A 986 4.05 -11.28 -13.21
C ALA A 986 4.57 -10.67 -14.54
N PRO A 987 4.83 -11.45 -15.61
CA PRO A 987 5.22 -10.88 -16.90
C PRO A 987 4.13 -10.00 -17.51
N ALA A 988 2.87 -10.27 -17.20
CA ALA A 988 1.74 -9.49 -17.66
C ALA A 988 1.71 -8.08 -17.05
N LEU A 989 1.98 -7.96 -15.75
CA LEU A 989 2.14 -6.68 -15.07
C LEU A 989 3.35 -5.91 -15.59
N GLU A 990 4.47 -6.60 -15.85
CA GLU A 990 5.66 -6.01 -16.48
C GLU A 990 5.32 -5.40 -17.84
N ASN A 991 4.61 -6.13 -18.70
CA ASN A 991 4.20 -5.65 -20.02
C ASN A 991 3.24 -4.45 -19.96
N ILE A 992 2.34 -4.38 -18.98
CA ILE A 992 1.43 -3.24 -18.80
C ILE A 992 2.20 -2.00 -18.31
N MET A 993 3.00 -2.18 -17.25
CA MET A 993 3.74 -1.09 -16.61
C MET A 993 4.92 -0.61 -17.47
N GLY A 994 5.53 -1.48 -18.28
CA GLY A 994 6.61 -1.14 -19.21
C GLY A 994 6.17 -0.26 -20.38
N GLU A 995 4.87 -0.25 -20.70
CA GLU A 995 4.27 0.55 -21.77
C GLU A 995 3.74 1.91 -21.28
N THR A 996 3.74 2.12 -19.96
CA THR A 996 3.35 3.36 -19.30
C THR A 996 4.62 4.15 -18.94
N LEU A 997 4.81 5.30 -19.60
CA LEU A 997 6.05 6.07 -19.54
C LEU A 997 5.81 7.49 -19.04
N LEU A 998 6.85 8.07 -18.43
CA LEU A 998 6.96 9.50 -18.23
C LEU A 998 7.38 10.18 -19.54
N ILE A 999 7.08 11.48 -19.67
CA ILE A 999 7.44 12.26 -20.85
C ILE A 999 8.95 12.22 -21.07
N SER A 1000 9.73 12.35 -20.00
CA SER A 1000 11.19 12.33 -20.03
C SER A 1000 11.80 11.00 -20.50
N GLU A 1001 11.02 9.91 -20.51
CA GLU A 1001 11.48 8.59 -20.96
C GLU A 1001 11.26 8.36 -22.46
N CYS A 1002 10.42 9.20 -23.10
CA CYS A 1002 10.28 9.19 -24.55
C CYS A 1002 11.38 10.06 -25.17
N ALA A 1003 12.26 9.44 -25.96
CA ALA A 1003 13.42 10.12 -26.54
C ALA A 1003 13.01 11.35 -27.37
N GLY A 1004 13.40 12.55 -26.91
CA GLY A 1004 13.12 13.82 -27.59
C GLY A 1004 11.78 14.47 -27.27
N ALA A 1005 10.95 13.86 -26.40
CA ALA A 1005 9.70 14.47 -25.96
C ALA A 1005 9.93 15.48 -24.82
N THR A 1006 9.27 16.63 -24.89
CA THR A 1006 9.32 17.69 -23.86
C THR A 1006 7.94 18.04 -23.30
N ASP A 1007 6.87 17.58 -23.95
CA ASP A 1007 5.48 17.83 -23.61
C ASP A 1007 4.57 16.69 -24.12
N ASP A 1008 3.29 16.70 -23.75
CA ASP A 1008 2.31 15.68 -24.17
C ASP A 1008 2.19 15.63 -25.71
N THR A 1009 2.18 16.77 -26.40
CA THR A 1009 2.08 16.80 -27.87
C THR A 1009 3.23 16.11 -28.59
N SER A 1010 4.45 16.35 -28.15
CA SER A 1010 5.65 15.68 -28.67
C SER A 1010 5.70 14.21 -28.25
N PHE A 1011 5.21 13.87 -27.05
CA PHE A 1011 5.07 12.47 -26.62
C PHE A 1011 4.10 11.68 -27.52
N GLN A 1012 2.90 12.20 -27.78
CA GLN A 1012 1.94 11.54 -28.67
C GLN A 1012 2.49 11.34 -30.09
N THR A 1013 3.43 12.17 -30.52
CA THR A 1013 4.06 12.09 -31.84
C THR A 1013 5.22 11.09 -31.87
N LEU A 1014 6.10 11.12 -30.86
CA LEU A 1014 7.33 10.33 -30.81
C LEU A 1014 7.11 8.92 -30.23
N CYS A 1015 6.11 8.77 -29.36
CA CYS A 1015 5.73 7.51 -28.70
C CYS A 1015 4.22 7.22 -28.85
N PRO A 1016 3.65 7.19 -30.07
CA PRO A 1016 2.20 7.17 -30.30
C PRO A 1016 1.46 5.96 -29.73
N THR A 1017 2.15 4.84 -29.54
CA THR A 1017 1.59 3.59 -28.99
C THR A 1017 1.73 3.48 -27.47
N LYS A 1018 2.50 4.36 -26.83
CA LYS A 1018 2.79 4.33 -25.39
C LYS A 1018 1.79 5.19 -24.61
N PHE A 1019 1.72 5.00 -23.30
CA PHE A 1019 0.84 5.77 -22.42
C PHE A 1019 1.63 6.81 -21.64
N ASP A 1020 1.28 8.09 -21.80
CA ASP A 1020 1.80 9.18 -20.97
C ASP A 1020 1.05 9.24 -19.64
N ILE A 1021 1.70 8.80 -18.56
CA ILE A 1021 1.15 8.93 -17.21
C ILE A 1021 1.34 10.32 -16.62
N GLN A 1022 2.39 11.04 -17.06
CA GLN A 1022 2.81 12.30 -16.47
C GLN A 1022 1.87 13.43 -16.88
N GLY A 1023 1.67 13.66 -18.18
CA GLY A 1023 0.72 14.65 -18.69
C GLY A 1023 -0.73 14.18 -18.57
N GLY A 1024 -0.98 12.90 -18.88
CA GLY A 1024 -2.33 12.34 -18.96
C GLY A 1024 -3.05 12.18 -17.62
N VAL A 1025 -2.32 11.85 -16.53
CA VAL A 1025 -2.91 11.52 -15.23
C VAL A 1025 -2.33 12.38 -14.11
N ILE A 1026 -1.00 12.40 -13.93
CA ILE A 1026 -0.36 13.04 -12.78
C ILE A 1026 -0.60 14.55 -12.77
N TYR A 1027 -0.28 15.23 -13.86
CA TYR A 1027 -0.49 16.68 -13.97
C TYR A 1027 -1.97 17.05 -14.06
N TRP A 1028 -2.78 16.20 -14.70
CA TRP A 1028 -4.23 16.36 -14.67
C TRP A 1028 -4.76 16.38 -13.22
N PHE A 1029 -4.37 15.42 -12.36
CA PHE A 1029 -4.77 15.39 -10.95
C PHE A 1029 -4.25 16.60 -10.17
N ARG A 1030 -2.99 16.98 -10.36
CA ARG A 1030 -2.38 18.16 -9.73
C ARG A 1030 -3.21 19.42 -10.05
N ASP A 1031 -3.48 19.67 -11.33
CA ASP A 1031 -4.15 20.88 -11.77
C ASP A 1031 -5.60 20.94 -11.25
N HIS A 1032 -6.32 19.81 -11.29
CA HIS A 1032 -7.67 19.73 -10.73
C HIS A 1032 -7.70 19.97 -9.21
N ILE A 1033 -6.70 19.50 -8.46
CA ILE A 1033 -6.58 19.77 -7.02
C ILE A 1033 -6.32 21.26 -6.75
N VAL A 1034 -5.50 21.92 -7.57
CA VAL A 1034 -5.19 23.35 -7.48
C VAL A 1034 -6.43 24.21 -7.80
N GLU A 1035 -7.27 23.77 -8.73
CA GLU A 1035 -8.44 24.51 -9.16
C GLU A 1035 -9.67 24.32 -8.25
N TYR A 1036 -9.81 23.15 -7.62
CA TYR A 1036 -11.02 22.82 -6.87
C TYR A 1036 -11.17 23.67 -5.59
N PRO A 1037 -12.36 24.24 -5.27
CA PRO A 1037 -13.68 24.02 -5.87
C PRO A 1037 -14.09 25.06 -6.93
N ASN A 1038 -13.21 25.95 -7.37
CA ASN A 1038 -13.51 27.03 -8.32
C ASN A 1038 -12.76 26.83 -9.65
N PRO A 1039 -13.34 26.11 -10.64
CA PRO A 1039 -12.66 25.66 -11.86
C PRO A 1039 -12.37 26.75 -12.91
N GLN A 1040 -12.30 28.03 -12.55
CA GLN A 1040 -12.20 29.13 -13.53
C GLN A 1040 -10.79 29.37 -14.12
N LEU A 1041 -9.85 28.41 -14.01
CA LEU A 1041 -8.43 28.72 -14.22
C LEU A 1041 -7.78 28.18 -15.49
N PHE A 1042 -8.41 27.28 -16.25
CA PHE A 1042 -7.92 26.94 -17.59
C PHE A 1042 -9.02 27.11 -18.64
N CYS A 1043 -8.94 28.21 -19.37
CA CYS A 1043 -9.48 28.26 -20.72
C CYS A 1043 -8.87 27.07 -21.49
N ASN A 1044 -9.74 26.25 -22.08
CA ASN A 1044 -9.48 25.10 -22.94
C ASN A 1044 -8.23 25.33 -23.83
N PRO A 1045 -7.38 24.31 -24.13
CA PRO A 1045 -6.29 24.41 -25.12
C PRO A 1045 -6.77 24.60 -26.57
N ASP A 1046 -8.02 25.01 -26.79
CA ASP A 1046 -8.54 25.37 -28.09
C ASP A 1046 -8.16 26.83 -28.42
N PRO A 1047 -7.30 27.08 -29.43
CA PRO A 1047 -6.86 28.42 -29.80
C PRO A 1047 -7.99 29.30 -30.36
N THR A 1048 -9.22 28.80 -30.48
CA THR A 1048 -10.37 29.54 -31.04
C THR A 1048 -11.32 30.13 -29.99
N PHE A 1049 -11.17 29.80 -28.70
CA PHE A 1049 -12.05 30.31 -27.65
C PHE A 1049 -11.40 31.41 -26.80
N VAL A 1050 -11.62 32.67 -27.19
CA VAL A 1050 -11.24 33.83 -26.37
C VAL A 1050 -12.17 33.88 -25.16
N CYS A 1051 -11.65 33.59 -23.97
CA CYS A 1051 -12.35 33.84 -22.71
C CYS A 1051 -12.72 35.33 -22.64
N GLY A 1052 -14.02 35.60 -22.75
CA GLY A 1052 -14.54 36.95 -22.80
C GLY A 1052 -14.16 37.74 -21.54
N GLY A 1053 -13.45 38.85 -21.76
CA GLY A 1053 -13.30 39.94 -20.79
C GLY A 1053 -12.05 39.89 -19.91
N GLY A 1054 -10.91 40.35 -20.45
CA GLY A 1054 -9.95 41.34 -19.90
C GLY A 1054 -9.56 41.43 -18.40
N SER A 1055 -10.08 40.62 -17.48
CA SER A 1055 -9.67 40.58 -16.09
C SER A 1055 -9.76 39.14 -15.57
N THR A 1056 -8.62 38.51 -15.33
CA THR A 1056 -8.52 37.26 -14.56
C THR A 1056 -8.97 37.52 -13.13
N TYR A 1057 -10.28 37.45 -12.90
CA TYR A 1057 -10.85 37.51 -11.55
C TYR A 1057 -10.61 36.15 -10.90
N PHE A 1058 -9.53 36.03 -10.14
CA PHE A 1058 -9.31 34.88 -9.27
C PHE A 1058 -10.38 34.92 -8.17
N ALA A 1059 -11.48 34.20 -8.34
CA ALA A 1059 -12.45 34.03 -7.26
C ALA A 1059 -11.76 33.30 -6.10
N PRO A 1060 -11.63 33.93 -4.91
CA PRO A 1060 -10.95 33.30 -3.79
C PRO A 1060 -11.66 32.00 -3.43
N ARG A 1061 -10.88 30.92 -3.32
CA ARG A 1061 -11.35 29.59 -2.86
C ARG A 1061 -12.18 29.74 -1.58
N SER A 1062 -13.38 29.15 -1.57
CA SER A 1062 -14.23 29.16 -0.36
C SER A 1062 -13.52 28.38 0.75
N ALA A 1063 -13.09 29.09 1.80
CA ALA A 1063 -12.47 28.49 2.99
C ALA A 1063 -13.46 27.63 3.79
N ASN A 1064 -14.76 27.78 3.53
CA ASN A 1064 -15.81 26.99 4.15
C ASN A 1064 -16.07 25.71 3.35
N ILE A 1065 -15.62 24.56 3.88
CA ILE A 1065 -15.82 23.22 3.28
C ILE A 1065 -17.28 22.78 3.17
N TYR A 1066 -18.20 23.50 3.82
CA TYR A 1066 -19.65 23.25 3.78
C TYR A 1066 -20.37 24.13 2.75
N ASP A 1067 -19.63 24.97 2.02
CA ASP A 1067 -20.16 25.72 0.89
C ASP A 1067 -20.51 24.79 -0.27
N SER A 1068 -21.48 25.20 -1.09
CA SER A 1068 -22.01 24.40 -2.19
C SER A 1068 -21.00 24.15 -3.31
N THR A 1069 -19.95 24.97 -3.37
CA THR A 1069 -18.83 24.75 -4.31
C THR A 1069 -18.12 23.42 -4.06
N TRP A 1070 -18.18 22.89 -2.83
CA TRP A 1070 -17.54 21.64 -2.43
C TRP A 1070 -18.41 20.39 -2.62
N ASP A 1071 -19.61 20.53 -3.19
CA ASP A 1071 -20.54 19.41 -3.27
C ASP A 1071 -20.04 18.29 -4.17
N ASP A 1072 -19.30 18.59 -5.24
CA ASP A 1072 -18.78 17.54 -6.13
C ASP A 1072 -17.82 16.56 -5.43
N VAL A 1073 -17.02 17.02 -4.46
CA VAL A 1073 -16.20 16.12 -3.64
C VAL A 1073 -17.05 15.27 -2.70
N GLY A 1074 -18.11 15.84 -2.12
CA GLY A 1074 -19.06 15.06 -1.33
C GLY A 1074 -19.81 14.02 -2.17
N ASN A 1075 -20.13 14.38 -3.41
CA ASN A 1075 -20.77 13.53 -4.39
C ASN A 1075 -19.85 12.39 -4.82
N PHE A 1076 -18.58 12.69 -5.11
CA PHE A 1076 -17.56 11.70 -5.41
C PHE A 1076 -17.40 10.65 -4.30
N ALA A 1077 -17.33 11.09 -3.04
CA ALA A 1077 -17.25 10.18 -1.89
C ALA A 1077 -18.45 9.24 -1.80
N ASN A 1078 -19.67 9.80 -1.97
CA ASN A 1078 -20.89 9.00 -1.96
C ASN A 1078 -20.94 8.03 -3.15
N ASN A 1079 -20.45 8.43 -4.33
CA ASN A 1079 -20.44 7.57 -5.50
C ASN A 1079 -19.49 6.37 -5.31
N ILE A 1080 -18.27 6.61 -4.82
CA ILE A 1080 -17.35 5.51 -4.48
C ILE A 1080 -18.02 4.55 -3.48
N ARG A 1081 -18.67 5.09 -2.44
CA ARG A 1081 -19.45 4.27 -1.50
C ARG A 1081 -20.51 3.46 -2.23
N ASP A 1082 -21.35 4.10 -3.03
CA ASP A 1082 -22.54 3.46 -3.57
C ASP A 1082 -22.19 2.41 -4.64
N TYR A 1083 -21.10 2.57 -5.39
CA TYR A 1083 -20.72 1.61 -6.44
C TYR A 1083 -19.67 0.58 -6.05
N MET A 1084 -18.83 0.89 -5.07
CA MET A 1084 -17.72 0.00 -4.69
C MET A 1084 -17.90 -0.65 -3.32
N SER A 1085 -18.82 -0.17 -2.46
CA SER A 1085 -19.03 -0.75 -1.13
C SER A 1085 -19.64 -2.14 -1.19
N SER A 1086 -19.28 -3.00 -0.25
CA SER A 1086 -19.91 -4.30 -0.05
C SER A 1086 -21.35 -4.17 0.46
N SER A 1087 -21.61 -3.13 1.26
CA SER A 1087 -22.93 -2.86 1.86
C SER A 1087 -23.92 -2.18 0.92
N SER A 1088 -23.44 -1.59 -0.19
CA SER A 1088 -24.32 -0.83 -1.09
C SER A 1088 -25.18 -1.75 -1.95
N GLY A 1089 -26.45 -1.38 -2.11
CA GLY A 1089 -27.38 -2.02 -3.03
C GLY A 1089 -27.19 -1.63 -4.51
N TRP A 1090 -26.31 -0.65 -4.79
CA TRP A 1090 -25.91 -0.17 -6.12
C TRP A 1090 -24.50 -0.64 -6.54
N SER A 1091 -23.91 -1.56 -5.77
CA SER A 1091 -22.52 -1.96 -5.92
C SER A 1091 -22.28 -2.72 -7.23
N VAL A 1092 -21.46 -2.16 -8.11
CA VAL A 1092 -20.98 -2.83 -9.33
C VAL A 1092 -20.06 -3.99 -8.98
N VAL A 1093 -19.41 -3.92 -7.82
CA VAL A 1093 -18.47 -4.95 -7.36
C VAL A 1093 -19.19 -6.26 -7.10
N LYS A 1094 -20.47 -6.25 -6.69
CA LYS A 1094 -21.28 -7.48 -6.57
C LYS A 1094 -21.48 -8.16 -7.92
N SER A 1095 -21.70 -7.38 -8.97
CA SER A 1095 -21.81 -7.90 -10.34
C SER A 1095 -20.47 -8.39 -10.88
N LEU A 1096 -19.38 -7.72 -10.55
CA LEU A 1096 -18.02 -8.17 -10.86
C LEU A 1096 -17.67 -9.48 -10.13
N ASP A 1097 -18.03 -9.59 -8.86
CA ASP A 1097 -17.82 -10.77 -8.03
C ASP A 1097 -18.54 -11.99 -8.63
N PHE A 1098 -19.81 -11.82 -8.99
CA PHE A 1098 -20.58 -12.83 -9.71
C PHE A 1098 -19.99 -13.15 -11.09
N LEU A 1099 -19.55 -12.15 -11.86
CA LEU A 1099 -18.92 -12.35 -13.16
C LEU A 1099 -17.66 -13.21 -13.03
N LEU A 1100 -16.82 -12.95 -12.02
CA LEU A 1100 -15.62 -13.75 -11.79
C LEU A 1100 -15.97 -15.18 -11.38
N ASP A 1101 -16.97 -15.39 -10.53
CA ASP A 1101 -17.44 -16.75 -10.20
C ASP A 1101 -18.01 -17.49 -11.42
N LEU A 1102 -18.78 -16.79 -12.26
CA LEU A 1102 -19.28 -17.31 -13.53
C LEU A 1102 -18.13 -17.76 -14.43
N LEU A 1103 -17.10 -16.91 -14.61
CA LEU A 1103 -15.96 -17.20 -15.46
C LEU A 1103 -15.08 -18.33 -14.90
N ILE A 1104 -14.86 -18.38 -13.58
CA ILE A 1104 -14.17 -19.49 -12.90
C ILE A 1104 -14.91 -20.81 -13.15
N ASN A 1105 -16.24 -20.81 -13.08
CA ASN A 1105 -17.03 -22.02 -13.31
C ASN A 1105 -17.08 -22.46 -14.79
N ILE A 1106 -17.00 -21.50 -15.73
CA ILE A 1106 -17.01 -21.79 -17.17
C ILE A 1106 -15.65 -22.30 -17.67
N GLN A 1107 -14.56 -21.91 -16.98
CA GLN A 1107 -13.17 -22.30 -17.29
C GLN A 1107 -12.78 -21.97 -18.74
N PRO A 1108 -12.73 -20.68 -19.14
CA PRO A 1108 -12.35 -20.30 -20.49
C PRO A 1108 -10.91 -20.73 -20.80
N SER A 1109 -10.67 -21.24 -22.01
CA SER A 1109 -9.31 -21.55 -22.46
C SER A 1109 -8.52 -20.29 -22.80
N TYR A 1110 -7.20 -20.42 -22.98
CA TYR A 1110 -6.35 -19.30 -23.43
C TYR A 1110 -6.83 -18.71 -24.77
N ALA A 1111 -7.22 -19.58 -25.70
CA ALA A 1111 -7.74 -19.17 -27.01
C ALA A 1111 -9.06 -18.41 -26.87
N ASP A 1112 -9.91 -18.85 -25.94
CA ASP A 1112 -11.20 -18.21 -25.63
C ASP A 1112 -11.02 -16.77 -25.12
N ILE A 1113 -10.04 -16.56 -24.22
CA ILE A 1113 -9.68 -15.24 -23.69
C ILE A 1113 -9.15 -14.33 -24.80
N GLN A 1114 -8.24 -14.84 -25.64
CA GLN A 1114 -7.69 -14.09 -26.76
C GLN A 1114 -8.77 -13.66 -27.74
N ASN A 1115 -9.65 -14.58 -28.16
CA ASN A 1115 -10.73 -14.28 -29.09
C ASN A 1115 -11.76 -13.32 -28.49
N THR A 1116 -12.01 -13.37 -27.18
CA THR A 1116 -12.89 -12.42 -26.49
C THR A 1116 -12.30 -11.01 -26.50
N LEU A 1117 -10.99 -10.88 -26.26
CA LEU A 1117 -10.30 -9.59 -26.33
C LEU A 1117 -10.23 -9.04 -27.77
N ASP A 1118 -10.05 -9.91 -28.77
CA ASP A 1118 -10.14 -9.54 -30.18
C ASP A 1118 -11.53 -9.03 -30.56
N LEU A 1119 -12.58 -9.67 -30.02
CA LEU A 1119 -13.95 -9.25 -30.21
C LEU A 1119 -14.23 -7.89 -29.55
N LEU A 1120 -13.71 -7.66 -28.34
CA LEU A 1120 -13.82 -6.37 -27.66
C LEU A 1120 -13.04 -5.27 -28.38
N ALA A 1121 -11.82 -5.54 -28.86
CA ALA A 1121 -11.04 -4.61 -29.67
C ALA A 1121 -11.79 -4.17 -30.93
N SER A 1122 -12.58 -5.07 -31.51
CA SER A 1122 -13.37 -4.82 -32.72
C SER A 1122 -14.43 -3.69 -32.55
N LEU A 1123 -14.85 -3.40 -31.31
CA LEU A 1123 -15.82 -2.34 -31.01
C LEU A 1123 -15.24 -0.92 -31.20
N PHE A 1124 -13.93 -0.78 -31.02
CA PHE A 1124 -13.24 0.51 -31.01
C PHE A 1124 -12.54 0.82 -32.33
N ASN A 1125 -12.65 -0.07 -33.33
CA ASN A 1125 -11.94 0.02 -34.60
C ASN A 1125 -12.87 0.27 -35.80
N HIS A 1126 -12.33 0.91 -36.84
CA HIS A 1126 -12.91 0.97 -38.18
C HIS A 1126 -12.13 0.12 -39.19
N PRO A 1127 -12.69 -0.15 -40.38
CA PRO A 1127 -11.98 -0.87 -41.45
C PRO A 1127 -10.63 -0.23 -41.86
N ASN A 1128 -10.43 1.05 -41.54
CA ASN A 1128 -9.23 1.84 -41.87
C ASN A 1128 -8.26 2.03 -40.68
N HIS A 1129 -8.42 1.28 -39.60
CA HIS A 1129 -7.60 1.37 -38.37
C HIS A 1129 -7.66 2.69 -37.59
N THR A 1130 -8.69 3.51 -37.80
CA THR A 1130 -8.94 4.75 -37.02
C THR A 1130 -9.93 4.51 -35.89
N GLY A 1131 -9.73 5.15 -34.72
CA GLY A 1131 -10.65 5.06 -33.58
C GLY A 1131 -12.05 5.61 -33.89
N THR A 1132 -13.09 5.00 -33.32
CA THR A 1132 -14.48 5.48 -33.47
C THR A 1132 -15.16 5.76 -32.15
N TYR A 1133 -15.73 6.96 -32.00
CA TYR A 1133 -16.48 7.39 -30.82
C TYR A 1133 -17.95 6.90 -30.78
N THR A 1134 -18.23 5.70 -31.30
CA THR A 1134 -19.61 5.21 -31.47
C THR A 1134 -20.32 5.05 -30.13
N VAL A 1135 -19.63 4.55 -29.10
CA VAL A 1135 -20.23 4.36 -27.77
C VAL A 1135 -20.46 5.71 -27.10
N THR A 1136 -19.49 6.61 -27.18
CA THR A 1136 -19.59 7.99 -26.69
C THR A 1136 -20.78 8.70 -27.34
N ASN A 1137 -20.94 8.60 -28.66
CA ASN A 1137 -22.04 9.24 -29.38
C ASN A 1137 -23.40 8.69 -28.94
N LEU A 1138 -23.53 7.37 -28.73
CA LEU A 1138 -24.78 6.77 -28.23
C LEU A 1138 -25.15 7.31 -26.83
N LEU A 1139 -24.17 7.42 -25.94
CA LEU A 1139 -24.39 7.86 -24.57
C LEU A 1139 -24.62 9.37 -24.44
N THR A 1140 -23.96 10.16 -25.27
CA THR A 1140 -23.95 11.63 -25.13
C THR A 1140 -24.97 12.32 -26.05
N GLN A 1141 -25.34 11.69 -27.16
CA GLN A 1141 -26.28 12.26 -28.14
C GLN A 1141 -27.64 11.57 -28.09
N SER A 1142 -27.68 10.23 -28.03
CA SER A 1142 -28.91 9.46 -28.22
C SER A 1142 -29.64 9.10 -26.90
N LEU A 1143 -28.92 8.82 -25.82
CA LEU A 1143 -29.52 8.50 -24.51
C LEU A 1143 -30.17 9.70 -23.78
N PRO A 1144 -29.59 10.92 -23.78
CA PRO A 1144 -30.13 12.01 -22.96
C PRO A 1144 -31.57 12.46 -23.29
N PRO A 1145 -32.01 12.51 -24.57
CA PRO A 1145 -33.41 12.80 -24.89
C PRO A 1145 -34.40 11.78 -24.31
N VAL A 1146 -34.01 10.50 -24.27
CA VAL A 1146 -34.84 9.42 -23.68
C VAL A 1146 -34.98 9.61 -22.17
N LEU A 1147 -33.85 9.86 -21.48
CA LEU A 1147 -33.85 10.13 -20.04
C LEU A 1147 -34.70 11.36 -19.69
N THR A 1148 -34.64 12.40 -20.51
CA THR A 1148 -35.43 13.62 -20.30
C THR A 1148 -36.93 13.36 -20.43
N ALA A 1149 -37.35 12.50 -21.36
CA ALA A 1149 -38.75 12.16 -21.58
C ALA A 1149 -39.36 11.35 -20.42
N ILE A 1150 -38.60 10.42 -19.83
CA ILE A 1150 -39.07 9.58 -18.73
C ILE A 1150 -38.93 10.23 -17.34
N ALA A 1151 -38.11 11.27 -17.21
CA ALA A 1151 -37.81 11.91 -15.93
C ALA A 1151 -39.04 12.30 -15.07
N PRO A 1152 -40.14 12.85 -15.62
CA PRO A 1152 -41.34 13.22 -14.84
C PRO A 1152 -42.00 12.04 -14.12
N TYR A 1153 -41.73 10.81 -14.56
CA TYR A 1153 -42.34 9.58 -14.09
C TYR A 1153 -41.33 8.64 -13.41
N GLY A 1154 -40.11 9.10 -13.15
CA GLY A 1154 -39.02 8.25 -12.63
C GLY A 1154 -39.33 7.59 -11.28
N LYS A 1155 -40.04 8.28 -10.38
CA LYS A 1155 -40.43 7.69 -9.09
C LYS A 1155 -41.39 6.52 -9.26
N ASN A 1156 -42.35 6.70 -10.15
CA ASN A 1156 -43.38 5.73 -10.48
C ASN A 1156 -42.75 4.47 -11.12
N LEU A 1157 -41.76 4.67 -12.01
CA LEU A 1157 -40.95 3.60 -12.58
C LEU A 1157 -40.17 2.80 -11.53
N TYR A 1158 -39.57 3.46 -10.54
CA TYR A 1158 -38.85 2.76 -9.46
C TYR A 1158 -39.81 1.96 -8.56
N GLY A 1159 -40.98 2.53 -8.25
CA GLY A 1159 -42.02 1.86 -7.46
C GLY A 1159 -42.53 0.60 -8.16
N THR A 1160 -43.04 0.72 -9.40
CA THR A 1160 -43.51 -0.43 -10.17
C THR A 1160 -42.39 -1.42 -10.47
N GLY A 1161 -41.18 -0.94 -10.82
CA GLY A 1161 -40.01 -1.78 -11.07
C GLY A 1161 -39.60 -2.63 -9.87
N TYR A 1162 -39.67 -2.10 -8.65
CA TYR A 1162 -39.45 -2.87 -7.43
C TYR A 1162 -40.43 -4.04 -7.33
N TYR A 1163 -41.75 -3.79 -7.40
CA TYR A 1163 -42.77 -4.83 -7.23
C TYR A 1163 -42.74 -5.89 -8.33
N LEU A 1164 -42.26 -5.55 -9.53
CA LEU A 1164 -42.00 -6.52 -10.61
C LEU A 1164 -40.73 -7.36 -10.37
N ALA A 1165 -39.74 -6.83 -9.64
CA ALA A 1165 -38.41 -7.43 -9.45
C ALA A 1165 -38.22 -8.19 -8.12
N VAL A 1166 -39.17 -8.13 -7.18
CA VAL A 1166 -39.11 -8.89 -5.91
C VAL A 1166 -38.99 -10.40 -6.20
N PRO A 1167 -38.19 -11.18 -5.45
CA PRO A 1167 -38.15 -12.64 -5.61
C PRO A 1167 -39.55 -13.27 -5.58
N GLY A 1168 -39.87 -14.09 -6.58
CA GLY A 1168 -41.21 -14.68 -6.75
C GLY A 1168 -42.27 -13.77 -7.41
N ALA A 1169 -41.89 -12.57 -7.89
CA ALA A 1169 -42.74 -11.66 -8.67
C ALA A 1169 -42.60 -11.88 -10.19
N PHE A 1170 -43.15 -10.96 -10.99
CA PHE A 1170 -43.23 -11.08 -12.45
C PHE A 1170 -41.90 -11.36 -13.16
N PHE A 1171 -40.80 -10.66 -12.81
CA PHE A 1171 -39.50 -10.95 -13.44
C PHE A 1171 -38.94 -12.32 -13.06
N SER A 1172 -39.21 -12.80 -11.84
CA SER A 1172 -38.85 -14.17 -11.44
C SER A 1172 -39.63 -15.22 -12.25
N TYR A 1173 -40.88 -14.91 -12.63
CA TYR A 1173 -41.68 -15.75 -13.52
C TYR A 1173 -41.12 -15.75 -14.95
N LEU A 1174 -40.75 -14.58 -15.49
CA LEU A 1174 -40.11 -14.49 -16.81
C LEU A 1174 -38.76 -15.21 -16.83
N GLU A 1175 -37.93 -15.06 -15.80
CA GLU A 1175 -36.66 -15.78 -15.68
C GLU A 1175 -36.84 -17.31 -15.73
N THR A 1176 -37.93 -17.81 -15.15
CA THR A 1176 -38.23 -19.25 -15.09
C THR A 1176 -38.81 -19.79 -16.40
N ASN A 1177 -39.56 -18.98 -17.14
CA ASN A 1177 -40.42 -19.46 -18.24
C ASN A 1177 -40.09 -18.86 -19.63
N ALA A 1178 -39.32 -17.76 -19.71
CA ALA A 1178 -38.98 -17.05 -20.95
C ALA A 1178 -37.60 -17.46 -21.49
N TYR A 1179 -37.44 -18.70 -21.95
CA TYR A 1179 -36.17 -19.17 -22.52
C TYR A 1179 -36.24 -19.33 -24.04
N MET A 1180 -35.13 -19.00 -24.69
CA MET A 1180 -34.93 -19.20 -26.13
C MET A 1180 -35.00 -20.70 -26.46
N ASP A 1181 -35.65 -21.06 -27.56
CA ASP A 1181 -35.75 -22.46 -28.00
C ASP A 1181 -34.33 -23.08 -28.13
N PRO A 1182 -34.10 -24.30 -27.59
CA PRO A 1182 -32.82 -25.00 -27.73
C PRO A 1182 -32.34 -25.20 -29.17
N ASN A 1183 -33.25 -25.14 -30.15
CA ASN A 1183 -32.92 -25.29 -31.58
C ASN A 1183 -32.22 -24.07 -32.19
N PHE A 1184 -32.24 -22.91 -31.52
CA PHE A 1184 -31.54 -21.70 -31.96
C PHE A 1184 -30.23 -21.50 -31.19
N ALA A 1185 -29.21 -21.02 -31.89
CA ALA A 1185 -27.93 -20.63 -31.29
C ALA A 1185 -27.90 -19.11 -31.00
N VAL A 1186 -26.99 -18.68 -30.12
CA VAL A 1186 -26.84 -17.24 -29.81
C VAL A 1186 -26.38 -16.41 -31.03
N THR A 1187 -25.73 -17.03 -32.03
CA THR A 1187 -25.45 -16.38 -33.32
C THR A 1187 -26.72 -15.94 -34.04
N ASP A 1188 -27.73 -16.81 -34.05
CA ASP A 1188 -29.01 -16.56 -34.73
C ASP A 1188 -29.74 -15.43 -34.03
N LEU A 1189 -29.66 -15.39 -32.70
CA LEU A 1189 -30.19 -14.29 -31.89
C LEU A 1189 -29.54 -12.95 -32.23
N PHE A 1190 -28.20 -12.86 -32.29
CA PHE A 1190 -27.54 -11.59 -32.64
C PHE A 1190 -27.92 -11.12 -34.04
N GLN A 1191 -28.03 -12.04 -35.00
CA GLN A 1191 -28.42 -11.72 -36.37
C GLN A 1191 -29.90 -11.29 -36.47
N ASP A 1192 -30.79 -12.01 -35.80
CA ASP A 1192 -32.23 -11.73 -35.81
C ASP A 1192 -32.55 -10.44 -35.06
N PHE A 1193 -31.86 -10.19 -33.94
CA PHE A 1193 -31.98 -8.94 -33.17
C PHE A 1193 -31.44 -7.73 -33.93
N LYS A 1194 -30.29 -7.85 -34.62
CA LYS A 1194 -29.78 -6.81 -35.53
C LYS A 1194 -30.80 -6.50 -36.63
N THR A 1195 -31.42 -7.52 -37.21
CA THR A 1195 -32.43 -7.37 -38.26
C THR A 1195 -33.69 -6.69 -37.72
N LEU A 1196 -34.10 -7.01 -36.49
CA LEU A 1196 -35.19 -6.33 -35.78
C LEU A 1196 -34.88 -4.84 -35.55
N LEU A 1197 -33.70 -4.52 -35.01
CA LEU A 1197 -33.28 -3.15 -34.72
C LEU A 1197 -33.21 -2.28 -35.99
N ASN A 1198 -32.79 -2.86 -37.12
CA ASN A 1198 -32.75 -2.19 -38.42
C ASN A 1198 -34.06 -2.29 -39.23
N SER A 1199 -35.06 -3.01 -38.72
CA SER A 1199 -36.30 -3.23 -39.47
C SER A 1199 -37.08 -1.93 -39.64
N GLN A 1200 -37.86 -1.86 -40.73
CA GLN A 1200 -38.79 -0.76 -40.95
C GLN A 1200 -39.83 -0.64 -39.82
N LEU A 1201 -40.08 -1.69 -39.02
CA LEU A 1201 -41.00 -1.62 -37.87
C LEU A 1201 -40.50 -0.65 -36.79
N ILE A 1202 -39.18 -0.60 -36.55
CA ILE A 1202 -38.55 0.28 -35.55
C ILE A 1202 -38.10 1.59 -36.19
N GLN A 1203 -37.47 1.51 -37.36
CA GLN A 1203 -36.79 2.65 -38.01
C GLN A 1203 -37.72 3.57 -38.82
N THR A 1204 -39.00 3.20 -39.01
CA THR A 1204 -39.95 4.04 -39.75
C THR A 1204 -40.18 5.39 -39.07
N GLN A 1205 -40.01 6.47 -39.85
CA GLN A 1205 -40.29 7.84 -39.41
C GLN A 1205 -41.76 8.24 -39.57
N ALA A 1206 -42.57 7.45 -40.28
CA ALA A 1206 -44.00 7.69 -40.44
C ALA A 1206 -44.74 7.62 -39.09
N TYR A 1207 -45.80 8.41 -38.95
CA TYR A 1207 -46.66 8.46 -37.77
C TYR A 1207 -47.95 7.68 -38.03
N ASP A 1208 -47.82 6.40 -38.36
CA ASP A 1208 -48.92 5.53 -38.71
C ASP A 1208 -48.72 4.12 -38.13
N ASN A 1209 -49.64 3.21 -38.47
CA ASN A 1209 -49.66 1.82 -38.05
C ASN A 1209 -48.45 0.98 -38.53
N THR A 1210 -47.57 1.53 -39.37
CA THR A 1210 -46.35 0.86 -39.81
C THR A 1210 -45.17 1.07 -38.85
N SER A 1211 -45.27 2.06 -37.95
CA SER A 1211 -44.29 2.32 -36.89
C SER A 1211 -44.73 1.63 -35.59
N PHE A 1212 -43.94 0.65 -35.14
CA PHE A 1212 -44.20 -0.05 -33.88
C PHE A 1212 -44.10 0.89 -32.68
N LEU A 1213 -43.04 1.73 -32.62
CA LEU A 1213 -42.84 2.67 -31.51
C LEU A 1213 -44.00 3.66 -31.39
N TYR A 1214 -44.51 4.16 -32.52
CA TYR A 1214 -45.66 5.06 -32.52
C TYR A 1214 -46.95 4.33 -32.10
N SER A 1215 -47.27 3.21 -32.74
CA SER A 1215 -48.52 2.46 -32.50
C SER A 1215 -48.61 1.89 -31.07
N ALA A 1216 -47.51 1.30 -30.58
CA ALA A 1216 -47.43 0.78 -29.22
C ALA A 1216 -47.43 1.91 -28.18
N GLY A 1217 -46.74 3.01 -28.47
CA GLY A 1217 -46.77 4.21 -27.63
C GLY A 1217 -48.19 4.78 -27.49
N THR A 1218 -48.92 4.93 -28.61
CA THR A 1218 -50.31 5.42 -28.61
C THR A 1218 -51.24 4.50 -27.82
N LEU A 1219 -51.13 3.18 -28.02
CA LEU A 1219 -51.92 2.21 -27.27
C LEU A 1219 -51.65 2.28 -25.76
N ILE A 1220 -50.38 2.38 -25.35
CA ILE A 1220 -50.01 2.52 -23.95
C ILE A 1220 -50.52 3.84 -23.36
N GLY A 1221 -50.51 4.93 -24.15
CA GLY A 1221 -51.10 6.21 -23.77
C GLY A 1221 -52.61 6.11 -23.54
N GLU A 1222 -53.34 5.45 -24.44
CA GLU A 1222 -54.78 5.19 -24.28
C GLU A 1222 -55.07 4.31 -23.05
N LEU A 1223 -54.26 3.27 -22.80
CA LEU A 1223 -54.36 2.46 -21.59
C LEU A 1223 -54.09 3.27 -20.33
N ALA A 1224 -53.12 4.19 -20.36
CA ALA A 1224 -52.86 5.11 -19.26
C ALA A 1224 -54.04 6.07 -19.03
N ASP A 1225 -54.67 6.56 -20.10
CA ASP A 1225 -55.87 7.41 -20.02
C ASP A 1225 -57.06 6.67 -19.38
N ILE A 1226 -57.28 5.40 -19.77
CA ILE A 1226 -58.31 4.54 -19.18
C ILE A 1226 -58.00 4.28 -17.70
N TYR A 1227 -56.75 3.96 -17.36
CA TYR A 1227 -56.31 3.67 -16.00
C TYR A 1227 -56.37 4.91 -15.08
N GLN A 1228 -56.13 6.11 -15.62
CA GLN A 1228 -56.19 7.39 -14.90
C GLN A 1228 -57.63 7.86 -14.65
N ASN A 1229 -58.50 7.74 -15.64
CA ASN A 1229 -59.84 8.33 -15.57
C ASN A 1229 -60.90 7.36 -15.02
N GLY A 1230 -60.59 6.06 -14.89
CA GLY A 1230 -61.61 5.01 -14.83
C GLY A 1230 -62.52 5.10 -16.06
N ARG A 1231 -63.62 4.35 -16.13
CA ARG A 1231 -64.59 4.48 -17.25
C ARG A 1231 -65.05 5.94 -17.41
N LYS A 1232 -64.42 6.69 -18.30
CA LYS A 1232 -65.07 7.77 -19.04
C LYS A 1232 -65.64 7.14 -20.29
N PHE A 1233 -66.92 6.83 -20.23
CA PHE A 1233 -67.71 6.68 -21.44
C PHE A 1233 -67.47 7.95 -22.28
N SER A 1234 -66.99 7.73 -23.50
CA SER A 1234 -66.61 8.68 -24.55
C SER A 1234 -67.38 10.02 -24.57
N PRO A 1235 -66.79 11.10 -25.13
CA PRO A 1235 -67.59 12.17 -25.70
C PRO A 1235 -68.55 11.58 -26.76
N GLU A 1236 -69.76 12.10 -26.80
CA GLU A 1236 -70.91 11.69 -27.62
C GLU A 1236 -70.58 10.97 -28.95
N GLY A 1237 -71.12 9.77 -29.17
CA GLY A 1237 -71.38 9.30 -30.54
C GLY A 1237 -71.24 7.82 -30.91
N TYR A 1238 -70.60 6.94 -30.14
CA TYR A 1238 -70.44 5.53 -30.54
C TYR A 1238 -70.80 4.55 -29.42
N TYR A 1239 -71.86 3.79 -29.63
CA TYR A 1239 -72.28 2.65 -28.80
C TYR A 1239 -71.61 1.37 -29.34
N PHE A 1240 -70.87 0.65 -28.49
CA PHE A 1240 -70.67 -0.78 -28.73
C PHE A 1240 -71.83 -1.53 -28.08
N TYR A 1241 -72.57 -2.25 -28.91
CA TYR A 1241 -73.63 -3.16 -28.50
C TYR A 1241 -73.02 -4.36 -27.75
N ASP A 1242 -73.47 -4.52 -26.51
CA ASP A 1242 -73.47 -5.80 -25.79
C ASP A 1242 -74.44 -6.75 -26.51
N ASN A 1243 -73.92 -7.80 -27.15
CA ASN A 1243 -74.74 -8.82 -27.81
C ASN A 1243 -74.85 -10.09 -26.95
N TRP A 1244 -75.89 -10.08 -26.12
CA TRP A 1244 -76.89 -11.14 -25.95
C TRP A 1244 -76.75 -12.39 -26.86
N ASN A 1245 -76.02 -13.41 -26.39
CA ASN A 1245 -76.32 -14.81 -26.73
C ASN A 1245 -76.04 -15.70 -25.51
N SER A 1246 -77.07 -16.43 -25.05
CA SER A 1246 -77.05 -17.30 -23.87
C SER A 1246 -76.31 -18.63 -24.11
N GLY A 1247 -75.02 -18.54 -24.45
CA GLY A 1247 -74.19 -19.72 -24.73
C GLY A 1247 -72.73 -19.46 -25.06
N GLN A 1248 -72.23 -18.21 -25.01
CA GLN A 1248 -70.80 -17.93 -25.15
C GLN A 1248 -70.11 -17.90 -23.77
N PRO A 1249 -68.87 -18.43 -23.63
CA PRO A 1249 -68.14 -18.42 -22.37
C PRO A 1249 -67.84 -16.98 -21.90
N THR A 1250 -68.06 -16.74 -20.62
CA THR A 1250 -68.15 -15.43 -19.93
C THR A 1250 -66.81 -14.71 -19.69
N SER A 1251 -65.78 -14.96 -20.48
CA SER A 1251 -64.54 -14.20 -20.39
C SER A 1251 -63.90 -14.10 -21.76
N THR A 1252 -64.02 -12.94 -22.38
CA THR A 1252 -63.02 -12.58 -23.39
C THR A 1252 -61.73 -12.22 -22.65
N TYR A 1253 -60.57 -12.44 -23.27
CA TYR A 1253 -59.27 -11.97 -22.73
C TYR A 1253 -59.28 -10.46 -22.39
N PHE A 1254 -60.19 -9.70 -23.01
CA PHE A 1254 -60.41 -8.29 -22.76
C PHE A 1254 -61.19 -8.03 -21.47
N ASP A 1255 -62.11 -8.92 -21.08
CA ASP A 1255 -62.81 -8.85 -19.79
C ASP A 1255 -61.88 -9.21 -18.63
N ASP A 1256 -60.93 -10.13 -18.81
CA ASP A 1256 -59.92 -10.45 -17.79
C ASP A 1256 -58.91 -9.31 -17.59
N LEU A 1257 -58.51 -8.63 -18.67
CA LEU A 1257 -57.75 -7.37 -18.61
C LEU A 1257 -58.57 -6.26 -17.92
N ASN A 1258 -59.86 -6.15 -18.24
CA ASN A 1258 -60.77 -5.22 -17.55
C ASN A 1258 -60.89 -5.55 -16.06
N VAL A 1259 -60.97 -6.82 -15.66
CA VAL A 1259 -61.07 -7.25 -14.26
C VAL A 1259 -59.78 -6.94 -13.50
N MET A 1260 -58.59 -7.16 -14.08
CA MET A 1260 -57.31 -6.75 -13.46
C MET A 1260 -57.18 -5.24 -13.26
N PHE A 1261 -57.74 -4.43 -14.17
CA PHE A 1261 -57.67 -2.97 -14.08
C PHE A 1261 -58.88 -2.34 -13.40
N SER A 1262 -59.89 -3.12 -13.00
CA SER A 1262 -61.13 -2.63 -12.35
C SER A 1262 -61.36 -3.13 -10.94
N LEU A 1263 -60.54 -4.04 -10.41
CA LEU A 1263 -60.65 -4.49 -9.02
C LEU A 1263 -59.93 -3.55 -8.05
N ARG A 1264 -60.73 -3.02 -7.12
CA ARG A 1264 -60.37 -2.18 -5.96
C ARG A 1264 -59.44 -2.87 -4.96
#